data_AF-A0A5D2GFT5-F1
#
_entry.id   AF-A0A5D2GFT5-F1
#
_cell.length_a   1.000
_cell.length_b   1.000
_cell.length_c   1.000
_cell.angle_alpha   90.00
_cell.angle_beta   90.00
_cell.angle_gamma   90.00
#
_symmetry.space_group_name_H-M   'P 1'
#
loop_
_entity.id
_entity.type
_entity.pdbx_description
1 polymer ?
#
loop_
_entity_poly.entity_id
_entity_poly.type
_entity_poly.pdbx_seq_one_letter_code
_entity_poly.pdbx_strand_id
1 'polypeptide(L)'
;MVRGASRGITVPTNLSVLWSSLQQLLQEMEGATGLAVEGSFFQSLFNGLVKEGEVLGTLRAGIHWTPTVFAIAQKECVDSFFSQNSFISYDTLHKLGISQPIQYLQPRFPEGIPLVTAFVHPSMIEMLDAAIEDAIERGSWLDSLSLLPTSFGAQDASKILSLSPSVQSALKANKALIVGDSYLFSSSFVKDVYDRVEKELETLSHSGSSTIILSDDSHMVKEAKAGKDLSKSSEPVETVTESGNKKRGTEKGSKKKKGKSSGARTVSAEGDSENEDYIPTKSKKNQKKGKDASSSQVADSRKVVKKDSIKAQEENVPSEEWLMQKLEALLPDFEEQGVDDPQAILKYLADYLRPMLANYLKERRKALFTENVEKMKILLDNLQRKLDESFLNMQLYEKALDLFEDDQSTSVTLHRHLLRTVATSIADMLFHNLDLHNKLKNGTQVEDSQNSESISLSPGERTAIAKSLPESQSKRALAVVEALEGKRMETFMPALRDLAEESGLFLKKLDKKLERTLLHSYRKDLTSQVSAETDPVSLLPKVVSLLYIQVHSRALQAPGRAISVAVTRLKDKLDDSAYKILTDFQTATVTLLALISAAAGDEADCSSDRILSKKELLEGQMPALKALVLGSSGSQA
;
A
#
# COMPACT_ATOMS: atom_id res chain seq x y z
N MET A 1 62.71 -31.91 56.31
CA MET A 1 62.23 -30.73 55.57
C MET A 1 61.12 -31.07 54.58
N VAL A 2 61.34 -31.96 53.58
CA VAL A 2 60.33 -32.31 52.55
C VAL A 2 58.99 -32.80 53.13
N ARG A 3 59.00 -33.77 54.07
CA ARG A 3 57.79 -34.26 54.76
C ARG A 3 57.04 -33.17 55.55
N GLY A 4 57.77 -32.21 56.12
CA GLY A 4 57.18 -31.10 56.86
C GLY A 4 56.51 -30.08 55.92
N ALA A 5 57.22 -29.71 54.85
CA ALA A 5 56.72 -28.81 53.83
C ALA A 5 55.51 -29.39 53.10
N SER A 6 55.53 -30.68 52.75
CA SER A 6 54.42 -31.35 52.06
C SER A 6 53.15 -31.43 52.92
N ARG A 7 53.27 -31.51 54.25
CA ARG A 7 52.15 -31.51 55.20
C ARG A 7 51.53 -30.12 55.40
N GLY A 8 52.30 -29.05 55.18
CA GLY A 8 51.80 -27.67 55.25
C GLY A 8 51.02 -27.22 54.01
N ILE A 9 51.06 -27.99 52.92
CA ILE A 9 50.36 -27.65 51.67
C ILE A 9 48.92 -28.15 51.75
N THR A 10 47.98 -27.21 51.69
CA THR A 10 46.54 -27.48 51.73
C THR A 10 45.83 -27.21 50.40
N VAL A 11 46.58 -26.82 49.36
CA VAL A 11 46.05 -26.52 48.01
C VAL A 11 46.83 -27.27 46.93
N PRO A 12 46.22 -27.57 45.77
CA PRO A 12 46.91 -28.21 44.66
C PRO A 12 48.13 -27.40 44.24
N THR A 13 49.30 -28.04 44.21
CA THR A 13 50.58 -27.35 44.02
C THR A 13 51.44 -28.13 43.03
N ASN A 14 52.13 -27.40 42.14
CA ASN A 14 53.13 -28.01 41.27
C ASN A 14 54.40 -28.32 42.09
N LEU A 15 54.87 -29.57 42.01
CA LEU A 15 56.06 -30.02 42.72
C LEU A 15 57.31 -29.21 42.35
N SER A 16 57.40 -28.65 41.14
CA SER A 16 58.52 -27.76 40.77
C SER A 16 58.53 -26.47 41.58
N VAL A 17 57.36 -25.90 41.86
CA VAL A 17 57.21 -24.68 42.68
C VAL A 17 57.56 -24.98 44.13
N LEU A 18 57.04 -26.10 44.65
CA LEU A 18 57.39 -26.58 45.99
C LEU A 18 58.90 -26.82 46.12
N TRP A 19 59.52 -27.41 45.10
CA TRP A 19 60.96 -27.65 45.06
C TRP A 19 61.75 -26.34 45.09
N SER A 20 61.41 -25.37 44.24
CA SER A 20 62.07 -24.07 44.21
C SER A 20 62.00 -23.35 45.57
N SER A 21 60.84 -23.37 46.22
CA SER A 21 60.67 -22.78 47.56
C SER A 21 61.50 -23.51 48.62
N LEU A 22 61.56 -24.84 48.58
CA LEU A 22 62.37 -25.63 49.50
C LEU A 22 63.87 -25.44 49.27
N GLN A 23 64.29 -25.28 48.02
CA GLN A 23 65.67 -25.01 47.66
C GLN A 23 66.12 -23.63 48.16
N GLN A 24 65.26 -22.62 48.07
CA GLN A 24 65.52 -21.30 48.64
C GLN A 24 65.68 -21.37 50.17
N LEU A 25 64.75 -22.05 50.87
CA LEU A 25 64.84 -22.25 52.32
C LEU A 25 66.09 -23.01 52.75
N LEU A 26 66.57 -23.97 51.95
CA LEU A 26 67.84 -24.66 52.20
C LEU A 26 69.05 -23.72 52.07
N GLN A 27 69.03 -22.81 51.10
CA GLN A 27 70.12 -21.84 50.90
C GLN A 27 70.20 -20.79 52.02
N GLU A 28 69.08 -20.50 52.69
CA GLU A 28 68.98 -19.56 53.80
C GLU A 28 69.42 -20.18 55.16
N MET A 29 69.61 -21.50 55.26
CA MET A 29 70.10 -22.15 56.48
C MET A 29 71.63 -22.09 56.61
N GLU A 30 72.13 -21.58 57.74
CA GLU A 30 73.57 -21.56 58.06
C GLU A 30 74.17 -22.98 58.01
N GLY A 31 75.17 -23.17 57.14
CA GLY A 31 75.88 -24.45 56.95
C GLY A 31 75.48 -25.28 55.73
N ALA A 32 74.52 -24.83 54.90
CA ALA A 32 74.07 -25.52 53.69
C ALA A 32 74.65 -24.94 52.38
N THR A 33 75.63 -24.03 52.46
CA THR A 33 76.31 -23.40 51.31
C THR A 33 77.15 -24.43 50.54
N GLY A 34 76.53 -25.13 49.59
CA GLY A 34 77.19 -26.09 48.69
C GLY A 34 76.39 -27.33 48.31
N LEU A 35 75.20 -27.56 48.91
CA LEU A 35 74.37 -28.72 48.59
C LEU A 35 73.48 -28.47 47.37
N ALA A 36 73.97 -28.84 46.18
CA ALA A 36 73.15 -28.92 44.97
C ALA A 36 72.37 -30.25 44.95
N VAL A 37 71.12 -30.22 45.39
CA VAL A 37 70.22 -31.37 45.31
C VAL A 37 69.52 -31.34 43.95
N GLU A 38 69.57 -32.43 43.20
CA GLU A 38 68.85 -32.52 41.93
C GLU A 38 67.33 -32.62 42.14
N GLY A 39 66.54 -31.99 41.27
CA GLY A 39 65.08 -32.07 41.31
C GLY A 39 64.54 -33.51 41.16
N SER A 40 65.31 -34.39 40.51
CA SER A 40 65.04 -35.83 40.38
C SER A 40 65.02 -36.54 41.74
N PHE A 41 65.94 -36.17 42.64
CA PHE A 41 66.01 -36.70 44.00
C PHE A 41 64.81 -36.25 44.83
N PHE A 42 64.42 -34.98 44.73
CA PHE A 42 63.21 -34.47 45.39
C PHE A 42 61.95 -35.22 44.93
N GLN A 43 61.78 -35.42 43.62
CA GLN A 43 60.64 -36.17 43.09
C GLN A 43 60.64 -37.61 43.59
N SER A 44 61.80 -38.28 43.61
CA SER A 44 61.91 -39.65 44.14
C SER A 44 61.55 -39.72 45.62
N LEU A 45 62.06 -38.80 46.44
CA LEU A 45 61.76 -38.73 47.87
C LEU A 45 60.29 -38.42 48.13
N PHE A 46 59.71 -37.45 47.41
CA PHE A 46 58.29 -37.11 47.51
C PHE A 46 57.40 -38.29 47.13
N ASN A 47 57.74 -38.99 46.04
CA ASN A 47 57.05 -40.21 45.63
C ASN A 47 57.15 -41.33 46.67
N GLY A 48 58.31 -41.48 47.32
CA GLY A 48 58.50 -42.41 48.45
C GLY A 48 57.56 -42.09 49.60
N LEU A 49 57.49 -40.82 50.01
CA LEU A 49 56.61 -40.36 51.08
C LEU A 49 55.11 -40.58 50.78
N VAL A 50 54.69 -40.42 49.52
CA VAL A 50 53.31 -40.71 49.10
C VAL A 50 53.05 -42.22 49.13
N LYS A 51 53.98 -43.04 48.64
CA LYS A 51 53.85 -44.51 48.63
C LYS A 51 53.84 -45.14 50.02
N GLU A 52 54.63 -44.59 50.93
CA GLU A 52 54.72 -45.01 52.33
C GLU A 52 53.52 -44.53 53.17
N GLY A 53 52.63 -43.70 52.60
CA GLY A 53 51.46 -43.15 53.29
C GLY A 53 51.80 -42.04 54.29
N GLU A 54 53.03 -41.54 54.27
CA GLU A 54 53.52 -40.51 55.20
C GLU A 54 52.99 -39.11 54.88
N VAL A 55 52.57 -38.92 53.63
CA VAL A 55 51.89 -37.74 53.09
C VAL A 55 50.66 -38.21 52.30
N LEU A 56 49.48 -37.75 52.70
CA LEU A 56 48.21 -38.19 52.10
C LEU A 56 47.77 -37.26 50.97
N GLY A 57 47.55 -37.83 49.79
CA GLY A 57 47.05 -37.12 48.62
C GLY A 57 47.34 -37.89 47.34
N THR A 58 47.12 -37.23 46.21
CA THR A 58 47.31 -37.82 44.88
C THR A 58 48.28 -37.00 44.07
N LEU A 59 49.12 -37.70 43.31
CA LEU A 59 50.08 -37.07 42.40
C LEU A 59 49.65 -37.34 40.95
N ARG A 60 49.21 -36.28 40.25
CA ARG A 60 48.82 -36.36 38.84
C ARG A 60 50.02 -36.08 37.95
N ALA A 61 50.25 -36.95 36.96
CA ALA A 61 51.35 -36.87 36.00
C ALA A 61 52.76 -36.76 36.62
N GLY A 62 52.92 -37.19 37.88
CA GLY A 62 54.20 -37.11 38.60
C GLY A 62 54.62 -35.71 39.04
N ILE A 63 53.82 -34.67 38.77
CA ILE A 63 54.22 -33.26 38.97
C ILE A 63 53.18 -32.40 39.69
N HIS A 64 51.89 -32.78 39.68
CA HIS A 64 50.82 -32.01 40.32
C HIS A 64 50.34 -32.72 41.58
N TRP A 65 50.67 -32.13 42.74
CA TRP A 65 50.29 -32.67 44.04
C TRP A 65 48.95 -32.11 44.50
N THR A 66 48.02 -32.99 44.84
CA THR A 66 46.73 -32.65 45.45
C THR A 66 46.63 -33.29 46.84
N PRO A 67 46.72 -32.50 47.92
CA PRO A 67 46.55 -33.01 49.30
C PRO A 67 45.17 -33.65 49.51
N THR A 68 45.10 -34.73 50.31
CA THR A 68 43.82 -35.39 50.63
C THR A 68 42.82 -34.44 51.32
N VAL A 69 43.30 -33.55 52.20
CA VAL A 69 42.44 -32.56 52.87
C VAL A 69 41.73 -31.64 51.88
N PHE A 70 42.44 -31.20 50.83
CA PHE A 70 41.85 -30.41 49.75
C PHE A 70 40.83 -31.22 48.97
N ALA A 71 41.17 -32.46 48.61
CA ALA A 71 40.27 -33.33 47.85
C ALA A 71 38.97 -33.61 48.62
N ILE A 72 39.03 -33.82 49.94
CA ILE A 72 37.85 -33.98 50.79
C ILE A 72 37.04 -32.68 50.87
N ALA A 73 37.68 -31.54 51.11
CA ALA A 73 36.98 -30.25 51.18
C ALA A 73 36.32 -29.87 49.84
N GLN A 74 37.01 -30.05 48.72
CA GLN A 74 36.47 -29.85 47.37
C GLN A 74 35.28 -30.79 47.13
N LYS A 75 35.43 -32.06 47.53
CA LYS A 75 34.41 -33.10 47.42
C LYS A 75 33.14 -32.71 48.18
N GLU A 76 33.26 -32.32 49.44
CA GLU A 76 32.15 -31.94 50.32
C GLU A 76 31.51 -30.62 49.90
N CYS A 77 32.31 -29.65 49.44
CA CYS A 77 31.81 -28.38 48.91
C CYS A 77 30.89 -28.60 47.71
N VAL A 78 31.29 -29.45 46.76
CA VAL A 78 30.45 -29.77 45.59
C VAL A 78 29.17 -30.51 46.00
N ASP A 79 29.26 -31.50 46.90
CA ASP A 79 28.07 -32.24 47.38
C ASP A 79 27.09 -31.32 48.10
N SER A 80 27.60 -30.52 49.02
CA SER A 80 26.79 -29.59 49.80
C SER A 80 26.13 -28.57 48.89
N PHE A 81 26.87 -27.97 47.96
CA PHE A 81 26.34 -26.99 47.02
C PHE A 81 25.23 -27.60 46.14
N PHE A 82 25.48 -28.76 45.53
CA PHE A 82 24.50 -29.40 44.64
C PHE A 82 23.25 -29.85 45.40
N SER A 83 23.41 -30.43 46.60
CA SER A 83 22.28 -30.85 47.43
C SER A 83 21.39 -29.68 47.90
N GLN A 84 21.97 -28.51 48.15
CA GLN A 84 21.24 -27.32 48.60
C GLN A 84 20.55 -26.58 47.45
N ASN A 85 21.23 -26.45 46.31
CA ASN A 85 20.77 -25.60 45.23
C ASN A 85 20.08 -26.38 44.10
N SER A 86 20.20 -27.71 44.07
CA SER A 86 19.73 -28.55 42.95
C SER A 86 20.38 -28.23 41.59
N PHE A 87 21.44 -27.43 41.58
CA PHE A 87 22.27 -27.16 40.41
C PHE A 87 23.69 -26.78 40.80
N ILE A 88 24.61 -26.78 39.84
CA ILE A 88 25.95 -26.19 39.95
C ILE A 88 26.46 -25.71 38.59
N SER A 89 27.01 -24.50 38.52
CA SER A 89 27.56 -23.97 37.27
C SER A 89 28.96 -24.50 36.98
N TYR A 90 29.30 -24.66 35.69
CA TYR A 90 30.62 -25.12 35.26
C TYR A 90 31.73 -24.15 35.65
N ASP A 91 31.45 -22.85 35.66
CA ASP A 91 32.38 -21.84 36.16
C ASP A 91 32.73 -22.04 37.64
N THR A 92 31.76 -22.43 38.47
CA THR A 92 32.00 -22.74 39.89
C THR A 92 32.93 -23.93 40.04
N LEU A 93 32.75 -24.97 39.23
CA LEU A 93 33.60 -26.17 39.23
C LEU A 93 35.00 -25.87 38.72
N HIS A 94 35.14 -25.04 37.68
CA HIS A 94 36.43 -24.59 37.21
C HIS A 94 37.19 -23.78 38.27
N LYS A 95 36.51 -22.90 39.02
CA LYS A 95 37.10 -22.18 40.17
C LYS A 95 37.55 -23.13 41.28
N LEU A 96 36.87 -24.25 41.46
CA LEU A 96 37.27 -25.30 42.40
C LEU A 96 38.44 -26.16 41.89
N GLY A 97 38.92 -25.98 40.65
CA GLY A 97 40.02 -26.76 40.07
C GLY A 97 39.57 -28.04 39.36
N ILE A 98 38.30 -28.14 38.99
CA ILE A 98 37.74 -29.27 38.23
C ILE A 98 37.71 -28.89 36.75
N SER A 99 38.55 -29.52 35.94
CA SER A 99 38.72 -29.20 34.51
C SER A 99 37.66 -29.83 33.60
N GLN A 100 37.04 -30.93 34.03
CA GLN A 100 36.00 -31.64 33.26
C GLN A 100 34.73 -31.78 34.12
N PRO A 101 33.89 -30.72 34.19
CA PRO A 101 32.72 -30.67 35.07
C PRO A 101 31.76 -31.85 34.90
N ILE A 102 31.33 -32.14 33.66
CA ILE A 102 30.35 -33.19 33.36
C ILE A 102 30.91 -34.58 33.73
N GLN A 103 32.16 -34.88 33.36
CA GLN A 103 32.78 -36.18 33.67
C GLN A 103 33.01 -36.37 35.17
N TYR A 104 33.21 -35.28 35.91
CA TYR A 104 33.32 -35.31 37.36
C TYR A 104 31.96 -35.50 38.06
N LEU A 105 30.90 -34.87 37.55
CA LEU A 105 29.57 -34.88 38.16
C LEU A 105 28.72 -36.10 37.78
N GLN A 106 28.74 -36.56 36.52
CA GLN A 106 27.84 -37.62 36.04
C GLN A 106 27.96 -38.93 36.83
N PRO A 107 29.17 -39.44 37.17
CA PRO A 107 29.29 -40.66 37.97
C PRO A 107 28.81 -40.49 39.41
N ARG A 108 28.74 -39.23 39.88
CA ARG A 108 28.45 -38.86 41.26
C ARG A 108 26.98 -38.56 41.48
N PHE A 109 26.34 -37.95 40.49
CA PHE A 109 24.93 -37.63 40.45
C PHE A 109 24.35 -38.22 39.15
N PRO A 110 24.03 -39.53 39.12
CA PRO A 110 23.63 -40.22 37.89
C PRO A 110 22.37 -39.64 37.25
N GLU A 111 21.45 -39.13 38.06
CA GLU A 111 20.20 -38.51 37.61
C GLU A 111 20.37 -37.06 37.15
N GLY A 112 21.52 -36.44 37.41
CA GLY A 112 21.75 -35.06 37.04
C GLY A 112 21.90 -34.89 35.53
N ILE A 113 21.41 -33.75 35.06
CA ILE A 113 21.24 -33.42 33.65
C ILE A 113 22.25 -32.33 33.28
N PRO A 114 23.16 -32.59 32.33
CA PRO A 114 24.09 -31.58 31.86
C PRO A 114 23.38 -30.59 30.93
N LEU A 115 23.42 -29.30 31.28
CA LEU A 115 22.99 -28.20 30.42
C LEU A 115 24.19 -27.61 29.65
N VAL A 116 24.10 -26.36 29.20
CA VAL A 116 25.17 -25.69 28.44
C VAL A 116 26.18 -25.08 29.40
N THR A 117 25.72 -24.41 30.45
CA THR A 117 26.59 -23.71 31.43
C THR A 117 26.55 -24.33 32.83
N ALA A 118 25.58 -25.22 33.09
CA ALA A 118 25.34 -25.78 34.41
C ALA A 118 24.96 -27.25 34.38
N PHE A 119 25.01 -27.90 35.54
CA PHE A 119 24.50 -29.24 35.77
C PHE A 119 23.35 -29.16 36.78
N VAL A 120 22.20 -29.74 36.44
CA VAL A 120 20.96 -29.60 37.23
C VAL A 120 20.43 -30.94 37.70
N HIS A 121 19.73 -30.92 38.82
CA HIS A 121 18.91 -32.04 39.26
C HIS A 121 17.56 -32.06 38.50
N PRO A 122 16.95 -33.24 38.23
CA PRO A 122 15.66 -33.34 37.53
C PRO A 122 14.53 -32.51 38.13
N SER A 123 14.54 -32.28 39.45
CA SER A 123 13.56 -31.43 40.15
C SER A 123 13.47 -30.00 39.59
N MET A 124 14.55 -29.48 39.00
CA MET A 124 14.53 -28.17 38.34
C MET A 124 13.67 -28.19 37.08
N ILE A 125 13.71 -29.27 36.32
CA ILE A 125 12.89 -29.45 35.12
C ILE A 125 11.43 -29.68 35.53
N GLU A 126 11.18 -30.49 36.54
CA GLU A 126 9.82 -30.75 37.06
C GLU A 126 9.13 -29.47 37.57
N MET A 127 9.87 -28.63 38.30
CA MET A 127 9.36 -27.33 38.76
C MET A 127 8.97 -26.43 37.58
N LEU A 128 9.82 -26.35 36.56
CA LEU A 128 9.55 -25.54 35.38
C LEU A 128 8.43 -26.13 34.53
N ASP A 129 8.36 -27.46 34.41
CA ASP A 129 7.31 -28.17 33.69
C ASP A 129 5.93 -27.93 34.32
N ALA A 130 5.82 -27.93 35.65
CA ALA A 130 4.58 -27.61 36.35
C ALA A 130 4.14 -26.14 36.12
N ALA A 131 5.07 -25.19 36.12
CA ALA A 131 4.78 -23.80 35.80
C ALA A 131 4.32 -23.63 34.33
N ILE A 132 4.93 -24.39 33.42
CA ILE A 132 4.56 -24.43 32.01
C ILE A 132 3.16 -25.02 31.82
N GLU A 133 2.85 -26.13 32.49
CA GLU A 133 1.53 -26.77 32.44
C GLU A 133 0.45 -25.79 32.90
N ASP A 134 0.64 -25.13 34.04
CA ASP A 134 -0.29 -24.11 34.56
C ASP A 134 -0.47 -22.92 33.59
N ALA A 135 0.61 -22.43 32.98
CA ALA A 135 0.53 -21.36 31.98
C ALA A 135 -0.27 -21.77 30.73
N ILE A 136 -0.09 -23.01 30.27
CA ILE A 136 -0.85 -23.55 29.13
C ILE A 136 -2.32 -23.71 29.49
N GLU A 137 -2.64 -24.23 30.68
CA GLU A 137 -4.02 -24.42 31.14
C GLU A 137 -4.76 -23.11 31.35
N ARG A 138 -4.09 -22.08 31.89
CA ARG A 138 -4.66 -20.75 32.09
C ARG A 138 -4.77 -19.93 30.81
N GLY A 139 -4.16 -20.37 29.72
CA GLY A 139 -4.09 -19.59 28.50
C GLY A 139 -3.22 -18.35 28.65
N SER A 140 -2.08 -18.45 29.33
CA SER A 140 -1.11 -17.37 29.53
C SER A 140 0.17 -17.61 28.72
N TRP A 141 1.18 -16.79 29.02
CA TRP A 141 2.55 -16.93 28.54
C TRP A 141 3.51 -17.07 29.73
N LEU A 142 4.75 -17.48 29.47
CA LEU A 142 5.79 -17.67 30.47
C LEU A 142 7.17 -17.39 29.86
N ASP A 143 8.02 -16.66 30.59
CA ASP A 143 9.46 -16.63 30.33
C ASP A 143 10.18 -17.64 31.22
N SER A 144 10.66 -18.72 30.64
CA SER A 144 11.40 -19.77 31.37
C SER A 144 12.69 -19.26 32.01
N LEU A 145 13.32 -18.22 31.47
CA LEU A 145 14.56 -17.68 32.02
C LEU A 145 14.31 -16.95 33.35
N SER A 146 13.19 -16.24 33.47
CA SER A 146 12.78 -15.54 34.70
C SER A 146 12.54 -16.47 35.91
N LEU A 147 12.26 -17.75 35.67
CA LEU A 147 12.07 -18.76 36.71
C LEU A 147 13.38 -19.47 37.10
N LEU A 148 14.45 -19.26 36.34
CA LEU A 148 15.74 -19.90 36.59
C LEU A 148 16.66 -18.99 37.42
N PRO A 149 17.62 -19.55 38.17
CA PRO A 149 18.65 -18.77 38.83
C PRO A 149 19.44 -17.91 37.83
N THR A 150 19.95 -16.75 38.27
CA THR A 150 20.68 -15.80 37.41
C THR A 150 21.98 -16.33 36.78
N SER A 151 22.45 -17.50 37.21
CA SER A 151 23.59 -18.18 36.58
C SER A 151 23.24 -18.87 35.26
N PHE A 152 21.95 -18.99 34.92
CA PHE A 152 21.46 -19.65 33.72
C PHE A 152 21.33 -18.64 32.58
N GLY A 153 21.66 -19.07 31.36
CA GLY A 153 21.44 -18.28 30.15
C GLY A 153 20.24 -18.79 29.34
N ALA A 154 19.87 -18.03 28.30
CA ALA A 154 18.79 -18.38 27.38
C ALA A 154 18.95 -19.79 26.74
N GLN A 155 20.19 -20.20 26.47
CA GLN A 155 20.50 -21.53 25.92
C GLN A 155 20.24 -22.67 26.93
N ASP A 156 20.43 -22.42 28.23
CA ASP A 156 20.07 -23.39 29.26
C ASP A 156 18.56 -23.48 29.40
N ALA A 157 17.86 -22.35 29.37
CA ALA A 157 16.40 -22.29 29.40
C ALA A 157 15.78 -23.05 28.21
N SER A 158 16.27 -22.80 26.99
CA SER A 158 15.86 -23.52 25.77
C SER A 158 16.05 -25.04 25.91
N LYS A 159 17.18 -25.46 26.48
CA LYS A 159 17.45 -26.88 26.70
C LYS A 159 16.51 -27.50 27.74
N ILE A 160 16.20 -26.78 28.83
CA ILE A 160 15.22 -27.24 29.82
C ILE A 160 13.83 -27.36 29.19
N LEU A 161 13.37 -26.35 28.44
CA LEU A 161 12.11 -26.38 27.71
C LEU A 161 12.00 -27.61 26.77
N SER A 162 13.10 -27.97 26.11
CA SER A 162 13.12 -29.16 25.23
C SER A 162 12.97 -30.49 25.98
N LEU A 163 13.35 -30.53 27.26
CA LEU A 163 13.31 -31.72 28.12
C LEU A 163 12.00 -31.83 28.92
N SER A 164 11.26 -30.72 29.06
CA SER A 164 9.97 -30.62 29.74
C SER A 164 8.86 -31.45 29.04
N PRO A 165 8.27 -32.47 29.70
CA PRO A 165 7.21 -33.29 29.11
C PRO A 165 5.96 -32.50 28.68
N SER A 166 5.55 -31.49 29.45
CA SER A 166 4.39 -30.67 29.17
C SER A 166 4.58 -29.84 27.90
N VAL A 167 5.78 -29.31 27.68
CA VAL A 167 6.16 -28.63 26.42
C VAL A 167 6.07 -29.60 25.24
N GLN A 168 6.69 -30.78 25.36
CA GLN A 168 6.69 -31.77 24.28
C GLN A 168 5.28 -32.23 23.90
N SER A 169 4.41 -32.41 24.89
CA SER A 169 3.00 -32.75 24.70
C SER A 169 2.24 -31.61 24.02
N ALA A 170 2.42 -30.39 24.51
CA ALA A 170 1.73 -29.21 24.01
C ALA A 170 2.13 -28.85 22.57
N LEU A 171 3.41 -28.95 22.22
CA LEU A 171 3.88 -28.73 20.84
C LEU A 171 3.31 -29.76 19.87
N LYS A 172 3.25 -31.05 20.25
CA LYS A 172 2.63 -32.10 19.43
C LYS A 172 1.14 -31.88 19.23
N ALA A 173 0.46 -31.37 20.25
CA ALA A 173 -0.96 -31.03 20.20
C ALA A 173 -1.26 -29.64 19.61
N ASN A 174 -0.23 -28.89 19.20
CA ASN A 174 -0.32 -27.51 18.72
C ASN A 174 -1.02 -26.55 19.72
N LYS A 175 -0.81 -26.79 21.01
CA LYS A 175 -1.38 -26.04 22.15
C LYS A 175 -0.44 -25.00 22.75
N ALA A 176 0.82 -24.99 22.32
CA ALA A 176 1.79 -24.00 22.75
C ALA A 176 2.72 -23.62 21.59
N LEU A 177 3.33 -22.44 21.70
CA LEU A 177 4.28 -21.86 20.78
C LEU A 177 5.51 -21.41 21.58
N ILE A 178 6.70 -21.87 21.22
CA ILE A 178 7.96 -21.35 21.75
C ILE A 178 8.45 -20.28 20.78
N VAL A 179 8.81 -19.11 21.30
CA VAL A 179 9.43 -18.05 20.49
C VAL A 179 10.70 -17.54 21.16
N GLY A 180 11.73 -17.28 20.35
CA GLY A 180 13.08 -17.08 20.86
C GLY A 180 13.62 -18.32 21.58
N ASP A 181 14.44 -18.10 22.60
CA ASP A 181 15.12 -19.17 23.34
C ASP A 181 14.42 -19.52 24.68
N SER A 182 13.59 -18.63 25.24
CA SER A 182 13.03 -18.80 26.59
C SER A 182 11.52 -18.54 26.72
N TYR A 183 10.86 -17.97 25.71
CA TYR A 183 9.45 -17.59 25.82
C TYR A 183 8.51 -18.69 25.33
N LEU A 184 7.51 -19.00 26.14
CA LEU A 184 6.44 -19.95 25.84
C LEU A 184 5.09 -19.23 25.87
N PHE A 185 4.31 -19.39 24.82
CA PHE A 185 2.95 -18.89 24.72
C PHE A 185 1.98 -20.05 24.55
N SER A 186 0.88 -20.03 25.29
CA SER A 186 -0.25 -20.92 24.99
C SER A 186 -0.93 -20.53 23.68
N SER A 187 -1.46 -21.51 22.94
CA SER A 187 -2.18 -21.23 21.69
C SER A 187 -3.46 -20.43 21.92
N SER A 188 -4.09 -20.55 23.09
CA SER A 188 -5.24 -19.72 23.49
C SER A 188 -4.83 -18.26 23.67
N PHE A 189 -3.71 -17.99 24.35
CA PHE A 189 -3.18 -16.62 24.46
C PHE A 189 -2.93 -15.99 23.09
N VAL A 190 -2.21 -16.71 22.21
CA VAL A 190 -1.90 -16.21 20.86
C VAL A 190 -3.17 -15.95 20.05
N LYS A 191 -4.16 -16.82 20.18
CA LYS A 191 -5.46 -16.64 19.53
C LYS A 191 -6.21 -15.42 20.07
N ASP A 192 -6.25 -15.22 21.37
CA ASP A 192 -6.92 -14.06 21.97
C ASP A 192 -6.28 -12.73 21.54
N VAL A 193 -4.95 -12.70 21.44
CA VAL A 193 -4.21 -11.56 20.89
C VAL A 193 -4.56 -11.35 19.41
N TYR A 194 -4.54 -12.42 18.61
CA TYR A 194 -4.92 -12.37 17.21
C TYR A 194 -6.34 -11.81 17.00
N ASP A 195 -7.33 -12.35 17.72
CA ASP A 195 -8.74 -11.96 17.62
C ASP A 195 -8.95 -10.47 17.97
N ARG A 196 -8.18 -9.94 18.94
CA ARG A 196 -8.20 -8.50 19.29
C ARG A 196 -7.63 -7.64 18.18
N VAL A 197 -6.49 -8.02 17.60
CA VAL A 197 -5.87 -7.31 16.48
C VAL A 197 -6.77 -7.36 15.24
N GLU A 198 -7.40 -8.51 14.97
CA GLU A 198 -8.38 -8.68 13.90
C GLU A 198 -9.54 -7.69 14.07
N LYS A 199 -10.14 -7.61 15.26
CA LYS A 199 -11.26 -6.72 15.53
C LYS A 199 -10.92 -5.24 15.32
N GLU A 200 -9.71 -4.81 15.67
CA GLU A 200 -9.26 -3.43 15.37
C GLU A 200 -9.03 -3.20 13.87
N LEU A 201 -8.54 -4.20 13.15
CA LEU A 201 -8.35 -4.11 11.71
C LEU A 201 -9.71 -3.96 10.98
N GLU A 202 -10.74 -4.60 11.51
CA GLU A 202 -12.11 -4.39 11.04
C GLU A 202 -12.58 -2.96 11.30
N THR A 203 -12.39 -2.39 12.49
CA THR A 203 -12.85 -1.01 12.78
C THR A 203 -12.16 0.04 11.90
N LEU A 204 -10.86 -0.12 11.63
CA LEU A 204 -10.11 0.77 10.73
C LEU A 204 -10.63 0.71 9.28
N SER A 205 -11.03 -0.48 8.83
CA SER A 205 -11.56 -0.69 7.47
C SER A 205 -12.93 -0.03 7.26
N HIS A 206 -13.75 0.11 8.31
CA HIS A 206 -15.06 0.79 8.23
C HIS A 206 -14.95 2.31 8.26
N SER A 207 -13.86 2.87 8.80
CA SER A 207 -13.67 4.32 8.92
C SER A 207 -13.17 5.00 7.63
N GLY A 208 -13.01 4.28 6.52
CA GLY A 208 -12.50 4.84 5.26
C GLY A 208 -11.02 5.27 5.31
N SER A 209 -10.31 4.95 6.40
CA SER A 209 -8.90 5.31 6.62
C SER A 209 -7.96 4.20 6.15
N SER A 210 -8.10 3.77 4.90
CA SER A 210 -7.17 2.82 4.27
C SER A 210 -5.76 3.40 4.09
N THR A 211 -5.58 4.70 4.32
CA THR A 211 -4.31 5.42 4.15
C THR A 211 -3.32 5.17 5.29
N ILE A 212 -3.77 4.74 6.48
CA ILE A 212 -2.86 4.53 7.63
C ILE A 212 -2.03 3.24 7.52
N ILE A 213 -2.43 2.29 6.67
CA ILE A 213 -1.68 1.04 6.47
C ILE A 213 -0.45 1.26 5.55
N LEU A 214 -0.33 2.45 4.94
CA LEU A 214 0.71 2.80 3.98
C LEU A 214 1.44 4.07 4.41
N SER A 215 2.34 3.99 5.38
CA SER A 215 3.37 5.02 5.57
C SER A 215 4.58 4.45 6.32
N ASP A 216 5.54 3.92 5.56
CA ASP A 216 6.95 4.16 5.86
C ASP A 216 7.26 5.55 5.30
N ASP A 217 7.04 6.58 6.11
CA ASP A 217 7.67 7.88 5.87
C ASP A 217 8.12 8.45 7.23
N SER A 218 9.33 8.04 7.60
CA SER A 218 10.02 8.48 8.79
C SER A 218 10.58 9.90 8.62
N HIS A 219 9.75 10.95 8.47
CA HIS A 219 10.23 12.32 8.65
C HIS A 219 9.20 13.32 9.20
N MET A 220 9.45 13.73 10.45
CA MET A 220 9.28 15.09 10.99
C MET A 220 7.86 15.70 10.99
N VAL A 221 7.13 15.50 12.10
CA VAL A 221 6.11 16.45 12.53
C VAL A 221 6.81 17.73 13.03
N LYS A 222 6.97 18.71 12.14
CA LYS A 222 7.03 20.11 12.54
C LYS A 222 5.61 20.63 12.57
N GLU A 223 5.10 20.85 13.77
CA GLU A 223 3.89 21.63 14.02
C GLU A 223 3.96 22.98 13.30
N ALA A 224 3.09 23.17 12.32
CA ALA A 224 2.75 24.50 11.81
C ALA A 224 1.68 25.10 12.74
N LYS A 225 2.11 25.96 13.66
CA LYS A 225 1.24 26.88 14.40
C LYS A 225 0.54 27.82 13.43
N ALA A 226 -0.79 27.79 13.44
CA ALA A 226 -1.63 28.88 12.97
C ALA A 226 -1.41 30.12 13.86
N GLY A 227 -1.25 31.27 13.23
CA GLY A 227 -0.97 32.53 13.90
C GLY A 227 -2.21 33.16 14.55
N LYS A 228 -1.96 33.88 15.66
CA LYS A 228 -2.59 35.17 15.93
C LYS A 228 -1.77 36.01 16.90
N ASP A 229 -1.84 37.31 16.66
CA ASP A 229 -1.58 38.45 17.56
C ASP A 229 -0.16 39.05 17.66
N LEU A 230 0.03 40.08 16.83
CA LEU A 230 0.41 41.45 17.18
C LEU A 230 1.26 41.65 18.46
N SER A 231 2.51 42.08 18.27
CA SER A 231 3.01 43.45 18.57
C SER A 231 4.44 43.50 19.13
N LYS A 232 5.18 44.50 18.60
CA LYS A 232 6.34 45.22 19.17
C LYS A 232 7.74 44.56 19.18
N SER A 233 8.56 45.18 18.31
CA SER A 233 9.78 45.95 18.59
C SER A 233 11.16 45.28 18.58
N SER A 234 12.06 46.05 17.96
CA SER A 234 13.53 46.12 18.07
C SER A 234 14.40 45.05 17.40
N GLU A 235 14.89 45.41 16.20
CA GLU A 235 16.31 45.33 15.83
C GLU A 235 17.20 45.98 16.93
N PRO A 236 18.50 45.61 17.11
CA PRO A 236 19.52 45.76 16.05
C PRO A 236 20.69 44.73 16.08
N VAL A 237 21.27 44.40 14.92
CA VAL A 237 22.59 44.87 14.40
C VAL A 237 23.79 43.93 14.68
N GLU A 238 24.40 43.54 13.54
CA GLU A 238 25.83 43.29 13.25
C GLU A 238 26.59 42.13 13.92
N THR A 239 27.58 41.47 13.31
CA THR A 239 28.51 41.80 12.20
C THR A 239 29.00 40.48 11.57
N VAL A 240 29.04 40.33 10.24
CA VAL A 240 30.21 40.55 9.35
C VAL A 240 31.40 39.62 9.61
N THR A 241 31.64 38.68 8.67
CA THR A 241 32.86 38.54 7.82
C THR A 241 32.75 37.19 7.06
N GLU A 242 32.65 37.20 5.73
CA GLU A 242 33.77 37.08 4.77
C GLU A 242 34.48 35.71 4.86
N SER A 243 34.83 34.96 3.82
CA SER A 243 35.06 35.23 2.40
C SER A 243 35.20 33.86 1.72
N GLY A 244 34.82 33.67 0.45
CA GLY A 244 35.87 33.47 -0.55
C GLY A 244 35.68 32.23 -1.43
N ASN A 245 34.88 32.40 -2.49
CA ASN A 245 35.21 32.15 -3.89
C ASN A 245 36.30 31.10 -4.24
N LYS A 246 35.95 30.06 -5.03
CA LYS A 246 36.76 29.67 -6.21
C LYS A 246 36.00 28.86 -7.25
N LYS A 247 36.10 29.40 -8.47
CA LYS A 247 35.63 28.95 -9.78
C LYS A 247 36.72 28.10 -10.45
N ARG A 248 36.33 27.03 -11.17
CA ARG A 248 36.94 26.39 -12.37
C ARG A 248 36.29 25.00 -12.53
N GLY A 249 35.69 24.56 -13.63
CA GLY A 249 35.80 24.98 -15.02
C GLY A 249 36.95 24.26 -15.72
N THR A 250 36.68 23.08 -16.32
CA THR A 250 37.40 22.60 -17.51
C THR A 250 36.57 21.61 -18.32
N GLU A 251 36.37 21.98 -19.57
CA GLU A 251 35.91 21.17 -20.70
C GLU A 251 36.90 20.08 -21.11
N LYS A 252 36.39 19.04 -21.76
CA LYS A 252 36.86 18.41 -23.02
C LYS A 252 35.92 17.22 -23.27
N GLY A 253 35.40 16.95 -24.46
CA GLY A 253 35.71 17.41 -25.79
C GLY A 253 35.17 16.35 -26.73
N SER A 254 34.34 16.79 -27.66
CA SER A 254 33.71 16.04 -28.74
C SER A 254 34.71 15.62 -29.82
N LYS A 255 34.47 14.50 -30.53
CA LYS A 255 34.49 14.46 -32.01
C LYS A 255 34.08 13.11 -32.65
N LYS A 256 33.01 13.22 -33.44
CA LYS A 256 32.62 12.52 -34.67
C LYS A 256 33.75 12.01 -35.59
N LYS A 257 33.49 10.88 -36.25
CA LYS A 257 33.46 10.66 -37.74
C LYS A 257 33.21 9.16 -38.00
N LYS A 258 32.70 8.64 -39.14
CA LYS A 258 31.91 9.06 -40.32
C LYS A 258 32.06 7.90 -41.34
N GLY A 259 30.99 7.59 -42.08
CA GLY A 259 31.00 6.83 -43.36
C GLY A 259 29.89 5.78 -43.36
N LYS A 260 28.80 5.80 -44.13
CA LYS A 260 28.40 6.24 -45.49
C LYS A 260 28.88 5.31 -46.63
N SER A 261 27.93 4.58 -47.22
CA SER A 261 27.73 4.30 -48.68
C SER A 261 26.59 3.26 -48.79
N SER A 262 25.41 3.60 -49.33
CA SER A 262 24.99 3.76 -50.74
C SER A 262 24.70 2.44 -51.47
N GLY A 263 23.49 2.32 -52.02
CA GLY A 263 23.14 1.31 -53.02
C GLY A 263 21.65 1.34 -53.36
N ALA A 264 21.29 2.06 -54.42
CA ALA A 264 19.94 2.18 -54.99
C ALA A 264 19.79 1.28 -56.24
N ARG A 265 18.55 0.86 -56.55
CA ARG A 265 17.91 0.69 -57.89
C ARG A 265 16.60 -0.13 -57.73
N THR A 266 15.39 0.44 -57.89
CA THR A 266 14.62 0.85 -59.11
C THR A 266 13.79 -0.26 -59.78
N VAL A 267 12.46 0.00 -59.84
CA VAL A 267 11.50 -0.20 -60.96
C VAL A 267 11.05 -1.66 -61.21
N SER A 268 9.76 -2.04 -61.20
CA SER A 268 8.62 -1.66 -62.07
C SER A 268 7.27 -1.84 -61.30
N ALA A 269 6.23 -0.98 -61.39
CA ALA A 269 5.24 -0.81 -62.50
C ALA A 269 4.50 -2.13 -62.82
N GLU A 270 3.18 -2.29 -62.89
CA GLU A 270 1.96 -1.46 -63.01
C GLU A 270 0.76 -2.34 -62.56
N GLY A 271 -0.30 -1.78 -61.98
CA GLY A 271 -1.65 -1.73 -62.60
C GLY A 271 -2.53 -2.92 -62.17
N ASP A 272 -3.84 -2.86 -61.97
CA ASP A 272 -4.89 -1.83 -62.05
C ASP A 272 -6.15 -2.47 -61.41
N SER A 273 -7.06 -1.63 -60.89
CA SER A 273 -8.55 -1.70 -60.75
C SER A 273 -9.32 -3.04 -60.89
N GLU A 274 -10.47 -3.30 -60.28
CA GLU A 274 -11.53 -2.47 -59.67
C GLU A 274 -12.57 -3.36 -58.94
N ASN A 275 -13.30 -2.74 -58.01
CA ASN A 275 -14.69 -2.95 -57.56
C ASN A 275 -15.53 -4.16 -58.06
N GLU A 276 -16.25 -4.85 -57.17
CA GLU A 276 -17.67 -4.53 -56.89
C GLU A 276 -18.32 -5.45 -55.82
N ASP A 277 -19.37 -4.89 -55.22
CA ASP A 277 -20.28 -5.38 -54.19
C ASP A 277 -21.01 -6.69 -54.51
N TYR A 278 -21.37 -7.48 -53.48
CA TYR A 278 -22.77 -7.84 -53.14
C TYR A 278 -22.86 -8.84 -51.95
N ILE A 279 -23.62 -8.48 -50.92
CA ILE A 279 -24.29 -9.38 -49.95
C ILE A 279 -25.76 -9.41 -50.43
N PRO A 280 -26.56 -10.52 -50.45
CA PRO A 280 -27.07 -11.13 -49.20
C PRO A 280 -27.67 -12.56 -49.23
N THR A 281 -27.78 -13.18 -48.04
CA THR A 281 -29.03 -13.66 -47.40
C THR A 281 -28.95 -15.00 -46.64
N LYS A 282 -29.39 -14.94 -45.38
CA LYS A 282 -30.40 -15.78 -44.69
C LYS A 282 -30.29 -17.32 -44.80
N SER A 283 -30.20 -18.01 -43.65
CA SER A 283 -31.35 -18.46 -42.82
C SER A 283 -31.05 -19.72 -41.99
N LYS A 284 -31.62 -19.76 -40.77
CA LYS A 284 -32.29 -20.90 -40.09
C LYS A 284 -31.51 -22.23 -39.90
N LYS A 285 -31.68 -23.06 -38.86
CA LYS A 285 -32.56 -23.18 -37.68
C LYS A 285 -32.31 -24.62 -37.15
N ASN A 286 -32.35 -24.82 -35.83
CA ASN A 286 -32.57 -26.12 -35.12
C ASN A 286 -31.46 -27.18 -35.25
N GLN A 287 -31.21 -28.14 -34.33
CA GLN A 287 -31.88 -28.73 -33.16
C GLN A 287 -30.77 -29.53 -32.41
N LYS A 288 -30.61 -29.44 -31.08
CA LYS A 288 -31.19 -30.25 -29.99
C LYS A 288 -30.68 -31.72 -29.87
N LYS A 289 -30.21 -32.04 -28.64
CA LYS A 289 -29.91 -33.37 -28.01
C LYS A 289 -28.71 -34.14 -28.59
N GLY A 290 -27.77 -34.71 -27.83
CA GLY A 290 -27.68 -35.01 -26.41
C GLY A 290 -27.19 -36.47 -26.23
N LYS A 291 -26.28 -36.68 -25.25
CA LYS A 291 -25.99 -37.92 -24.50
C LYS A 291 -24.63 -38.62 -24.72
N ASP A 292 -23.78 -38.45 -23.70
CA ASP A 292 -22.76 -39.30 -23.04
C ASP A 292 -22.27 -40.60 -23.70
N ALA A 293 -20.94 -40.78 -23.80
CA ALA A 293 -20.14 -41.61 -22.87
C ALA A 293 -18.71 -41.89 -23.38
N SER A 294 -17.73 -41.56 -22.52
CA SER A 294 -16.45 -42.24 -22.22
C SER A 294 -15.45 -42.64 -23.34
N SER A 295 -14.23 -42.08 -23.25
CA SER A 295 -12.97 -42.79 -22.93
C SER A 295 -11.77 -42.46 -23.82
N SER A 296 -10.66 -42.15 -23.13
CA SER A 296 -9.24 -42.37 -23.46
C SER A 296 -8.55 -41.60 -24.60
N GLN A 297 -7.82 -40.57 -24.17
CA GLN A 297 -6.38 -40.31 -24.40
C GLN A 297 -5.79 -40.56 -25.80
N VAL A 298 -5.36 -39.48 -26.47
CA VAL A 298 -3.96 -39.27 -26.91
C VAL A 298 -3.70 -37.76 -26.91
N ALA A 299 -2.74 -37.32 -26.11
CA ALA A 299 -2.25 -35.95 -26.11
C ALA A 299 -1.08 -35.86 -27.10
N ASP A 300 -1.18 -34.98 -28.10
CA ASP A 300 0.00 -34.39 -28.72
C ASP A 300 -0.20 -32.89 -28.96
N SER A 301 0.94 -32.24 -28.79
CA SER A 301 1.29 -30.89 -28.47
C SER A 301 1.10 -29.86 -29.60
N ARG A 302 0.61 -28.67 -29.26
CA ARG A 302 0.99 -27.39 -29.89
C ARG A 302 0.64 -26.18 -29.02
N LYS A 303 1.69 -25.67 -28.37
CA LYS A 303 1.98 -24.29 -27.91
C LYS A 303 0.79 -23.32 -27.73
N VAL A 304 0.37 -23.16 -26.47
CA VAL A 304 -0.28 -21.94 -25.98
C VAL A 304 0.82 -20.94 -25.61
N VAL A 305 0.71 -19.73 -26.16
CA VAL A 305 1.54 -18.57 -25.87
C VAL A 305 1.36 -18.19 -24.40
N LYS A 306 2.49 -18.09 -23.69
CA LYS A 306 2.59 -17.75 -22.27
C LYS A 306 1.90 -16.42 -22.00
N LYS A 307 0.92 -16.45 -21.11
CA LYS A 307 0.34 -15.30 -20.43
C LYS A 307 1.42 -14.75 -19.49
N ASP A 308 1.84 -13.51 -19.75
CA ASP A 308 2.81 -12.79 -18.95
C ASP A 308 2.42 -12.79 -17.47
N SER A 309 3.42 -13.02 -16.63
CA SER A 309 3.30 -12.98 -15.18
C SER A 309 2.91 -11.58 -14.75
N ILE A 310 1.68 -11.44 -14.26
CA ILE A 310 1.30 -10.31 -13.43
C ILE A 310 2.17 -10.41 -12.18
N LYS A 311 3.14 -9.50 -12.07
CA LYS A 311 3.90 -9.29 -10.83
C LYS A 311 2.88 -9.11 -9.71
N ALA A 312 2.92 -9.99 -8.72
CA ALA A 312 2.17 -9.82 -7.49
C ALA A 312 2.55 -8.46 -6.92
N GLN A 313 1.59 -7.54 -6.94
CA GLN A 313 1.66 -6.32 -6.17
C GLN A 313 1.84 -6.77 -4.72
N GLU A 314 2.91 -6.34 -4.04
CA GLU A 314 3.06 -6.55 -2.61
C GLU A 314 1.91 -5.79 -1.92
N GLU A 315 0.84 -6.53 -1.64
CA GLU A 315 -0.45 -6.01 -1.17
C GLU A 315 -0.43 -5.79 0.34
N ASN A 316 -0.60 -4.54 0.80
CA ASN A 316 -1.17 -4.12 2.10
C ASN A 316 -0.99 -5.11 3.27
N VAL A 317 0.23 -5.55 3.53
CA VAL A 317 0.56 -6.28 4.76
C VAL A 317 0.78 -5.23 5.86
N PRO A 318 0.19 -5.37 7.06
CA PRO A 318 0.49 -4.48 8.17
C PRO A 318 2.01 -4.43 8.43
N SER A 319 2.58 -3.22 8.54
CA SER A 319 4.01 -3.07 8.81
C SER A 319 4.39 -3.68 10.17
N GLU A 320 5.66 -4.05 10.30
CA GLU A 320 6.25 -4.48 11.57
C GLU A 320 6.03 -3.47 12.67
N GLU A 321 6.33 -2.20 12.38
CA GLU A 321 6.23 -1.11 13.35
C GLU A 321 4.79 -0.89 13.81
N TRP A 322 3.82 -0.97 12.89
CA TRP A 322 2.41 -0.82 13.24
C TRP A 322 1.94 -1.95 14.15
N LEU A 323 2.32 -3.19 13.85
CA LEU A 323 1.92 -4.36 14.62
C LEU A 323 2.55 -4.32 16.01
N MET A 324 3.83 -3.96 16.13
CA MET A 324 4.50 -3.81 17.43
C MET A 324 3.86 -2.72 18.30
N GLN A 325 3.60 -1.53 17.74
CA GLN A 325 2.93 -0.45 18.46
C GLN A 325 1.53 -0.86 18.94
N LYS A 326 0.84 -1.70 18.15
CA LYS A 326 -0.47 -2.23 18.53
C LYS A 326 -0.39 -3.30 19.61
N LEU A 327 0.58 -4.20 19.55
CA LEU A 327 0.77 -5.18 20.62
C LEU A 327 1.15 -4.52 21.93
N GLU A 328 1.98 -3.47 21.90
CA GLU A 328 2.33 -2.66 23.08
C GLU A 328 1.09 -2.03 23.73
N ALA A 329 0.18 -1.47 22.92
CA ALA A 329 -1.07 -0.91 23.44
C ALA A 329 -2.05 -1.96 23.98
N LEU A 330 -2.04 -3.18 23.43
CA LEU A 330 -2.95 -4.26 23.80
C LEU A 330 -2.43 -5.10 24.98
N LEU A 331 -1.13 -5.09 25.24
CA LEU A 331 -0.44 -5.94 26.20
C LEU A 331 0.52 -5.10 27.09
N PRO A 332 -0.01 -4.18 27.92
CA PRO A 332 0.81 -3.39 28.84
C PRO A 332 1.49 -4.26 29.91
N ASP A 333 0.95 -5.45 30.19
CA ASP A 333 1.42 -6.39 31.20
C ASP A 333 2.86 -6.88 30.98
N PHE A 334 3.42 -6.74 29.76
CA PHE A 334 4.82 -7.11 29.49
C PHE A 334 5.83 -6.17 30.19
N GLU A 335 5.48 -4.92 30.46
CA GLU A 335 6.33 -3.98 31.21
C GLU A 335 6.23 -4.20 32.72
N GLU A 336 5.05 -4.56 33.23
CA GLU A 336 4.80 -4.75 34.66
C GLU A 336 5.40 -6.05 35.23
N GLN A 337 5.68 -7.05 34.37
CA GLN A 337 6.21 -8.36 34.79
C GLN A 337 7.75 -8.44 34.86
N GLY A 338 8.46 -7.32 34.69
CA GLY A 338 9.92 -7.27 34.93
C GLY A 338 10.77 -7.96 33.86
N VAL A 339 10.27 -7.99 32.61
CA VAL A 339 11.03 -8.50 31.45
C VAL A 339 12.17 -7.54 31.10
N ASP A 340 13.40 -8.06 30.96
CA ASP A 340 14.59 -7.25 30.62
C ASP A 340 14.52 -6.60 29.22
N ASP A 341 13.75 -7.17 28.28
CA ASP A 341 13.50 -6.61 26.94
C ASP A 341 12.07 -6.94 26.42
N PRO A 342 11.04 -6.13 26.78
CA PRO A 342 9.67 -6.30 26.29
C PRO A 342 9.56 -6.19 24.75
N GLN A 343 10.44 -5.42 24.12
CA GLN A 343 10.40 -5.16 22.68
C GLN A 343 10.78 -6.42 21.88
N ALA A 344 11.71 -7.23 22.37
CA ALA A 344 12.03 -8.52 21.77
C ALA A 344 10.82 -9.46 21.74
N ILE A 345 10.06 -9.54 22.84
CA ILE A 345 8.86 -10.38 22.93
C ILE A 345 7.77 -9.93 21.94
N LEU A 346 7.51 -8.63 21.89
CA LEU A 346 6.52 -8.04 20.98
C LEU A 346 6.90 -8.29 19.52
N LYS A 347 8.18 -8.16 19.19
CA LYS A 347 8.70 -8.46 17.85
C LYS A 347 8.45 -9.92 17.45
N TYR A 348 8.78 -10.84 18.34
CA TYR A 348 8.58 -12.27 18.13
C TYR A 348 7.10 -12.64 17.89
N LEU A 349 6.18 -12.03 18.64
CA LEU A 349 4.74 -12.18 18.40
C LEU A 349 4.30 -11.53 17.09
N ALA A 350 4.81 -10.34 16.76
CA ALA A 350 4.51 -9.64 15.52
C ALA A 350 4.90 -10.47 14.28
N ASP A 351 6.10 -11.06 14.31
CA ASP A 351 6.61 -11.91 13.24
C ASP A 351 5.75 -13.17 13.04
N TYR A 352 5.24 -13.74 14.13
CA TYR A 352 4.34 -14.89 14.07
C TYR A 352 2.94 -14.53 13.55
N LEU A 353 2.37 -13.41 14.00
CA LEU A 353 1.00 -13.00 13.66
C LEU A 353 0.89 -12.40 12.25
N ARG A 354 1.93 -11.74 11.74
CA ARG A 354 1.94 -11.08 10.42
C ARG A 354 1.46 -11.98 9.28
N PRO A 355 1.99 -13.21 9.06
CA PRO A 355 1.52 -14.06 7.96
C PRO A 355 0.06 -14.51 8.13
N MET A 356 -0.41 -14.68 9.37
CA MET A 356 -1.80 -15.05 9.66
C MET A 356 -2.76 -13.90 9.31
N LEU A 357 -2.44 -12.68 9.74
CA LEU A 357 -3.20 -11.47 9.42
C LEU A 357 -3.19 -11.17 7.91
N ALA A 358 -2.06 -11.38 7.24
CA ALA A 358 -1.96 -11.21 5.80
C ALA A 358 -2.88 -12.19 5.05
N ASN A 359 -2.93 -13.44 5.48
CA ASN A 359 -3.84 -14.44 4.90
C ASN A 359 -5.31 -14.08 5.15
N TYR A 360 -5.65 -13.66 6.37
CA TYR A 360 -6.99 -13.21 6.72
C TYR A 360 -7.44 -12.04 5.83
N LEU A 361 -6.63 -10.99 5.71
CA LEU A 361 -6.92 -9.84 4.85
C LEU A 361 -7.13 -10.24 3.38
N LYS A 362 -6.31 -11.18 2.90
CA LYS A 362 -6.40 -11.71 1.54
C LYS A 362 -7.69 -12.49 1.32
N GLU A 363 -8.09 -13.34 2.26
CA GLU A 363 -9.34 -14.09 2.20
C GLU A 363 -10.56 -13.18 2.28
N ARG A 364 -10.53 -12.20 3.19
CA ARG A 364 -11.57 -11.18 3.31
C ARG A 364 -11.74 -10.38 2.02
N ARG A 365 -10.64 -9.93 1.40
CA ARG A 365 -10.70 -9.20 0.11
C ARG A 365 -11.29 -10.06 -1.00
N LYS A 366 -10.96 -11.36 -1.04
CA LYS A 366 -11.57 -12.30 -2.00
C LYS A 366 -13.07 -12.45 -1.77
N ALA A 367 -13.51 -12.57 -0.52
CA ALA A 367 -14.92 -12.68 -0.18
C ALA A 367 -15.71 -11.43 -0.59
N LEU A 368 -15.20 -10.24 -0.25
CA LEU A 368 -15.81 -8.96 -0.66
C LEU A 368 -15.80 -8.78 -2.17
N PHE A 369 -14.73 -9.19 -2.85
CA PHE A 369 -14.70 -9.20 -4.31
C PHE A 369 -15.82 -10.08 -4.87
N THR A 370 -16.00 -11.30 -4.38
CA THR A 370 -17.06 -12.21 -4.87
C THR A 370 -18.47 -11.65 -4.64
N GLU A 371 -18.69 -10.97 -3.52
CA GLU A 371 -19.97 -10.28 -3.24
C GLU A 371 -20.18 -9.08 -4.19
N ASN A 372 -19.12 -8.32 -4.44
CA ASN A 372 -19.17 -7.10 -5.26
C ASN A 372 -19.22 -7.37 -6.76
N VAL A 373 -18.92 -8.57 -7.26
CA VAL A 373 -18.90 -8.89 -8.70
C VAL A 373 -20.22 -8.51 -9.38
N GLU A 374 -21.37 -8.83 -8.77
CA GLU A 374 -22.67 -8.48 -9.36
C GLU A 374 -22.92 -6.97 -9.32
N LYS A 375 -22.57 -6.29 -8.22
CA LYS A 375 -22.66 -4.83 -8.10
C LYS A 375 -21.81 -4.12 -9.15
N MET A 376 -20.57 -4.59 -9.36
CA MET A 376 -19.65 -4.06 -10.37
C MET A 376 -20.20 -4.22 -11.78
N LYS A 377 -20.80 -5.38 -12.08
CA LYS A 377 -21.43 -5.64 -13.37
C LYS A 377 -22.62 -4.70 -13.62
N ILE A 378 -23.52 -4.57 -12.65
CA ILE A 378 -24.67 -3.66 -12.73
C ILE A 378 -24.20 -2.20 -12.91
N LEU A 379 -23.14 -1.80 -12.19
CA LEU A 379 -22.55 -0.46 -12.31
C LEU A 379 -22.03 -0.20 -13.73
N LEU A 380 -21.27 -1.13 -14.31
CA LEU A 380 -20.75 -1.00 -15.68
C LEU A 380 -21.87 -1.02 -16.72
N ASP A 381 -22.88 -1.86 -16.57
CA ASP A 381 -24.04 -1.91 -17.47
C ASP A 381 -24.85 -0.60 -17.44
N ASN A 382 -24.99 0.00 -16.26
CA ASN A 382 -25.63 1.32 -16.10
C ASN A 382 -24.79 2.44 -16.70
N LEU A 383 -23.47 2.42 -16.48
CA LEU A 383 -22.53 3.37 -17.05
C LEU A 383 -22.53 3.29 -18.57
N GLN A 384 -22.47 2.08 -19.14
CA GLN A 384 -22.49 1.84 -20.58
C GLN A 384 -23.72 2.47 -21.24
N ARG A 385 -24.92 2.28 -20.66
CA ARG A 385 -26.15 2.89 -21.19
C ARG A 385 -26.12 4.41 -21.17
N LYS A 386 -25.70 5.02 -20.06
CA LYS A 386 -25.62 6.49 -19.93
C LYS A 386 -24.54 7.09 -20.82
N LEU A 387 -23.41 6.39 -20.96
CA LEU A 387 -22.31 6.79 -21.82
C LEU A 387 -22.71 6.74 -23.29
N ASP A 388 -23.39 5.68 -23.73
CA ASP A 388 -23.89 5.56 -25.11
C ASP A 388 -24.83 6.71 -25.49
N GLU A 389 -25.79 7.05 -24.62
CA GLU A 389 -26.72 8.15 -24.85
C GLU A 389 -25.99 9.50 -24.94
N SER A 390 -25.14 9.80 -23.95
CA SER A 390 -24.42 11.08 -23.87
C SER A 390 -23.42 11.24 -25.01
N PHE A 391 -22.72 10.16 -25.37
CA PHE A 391 -21.73 10.15 -26.45
C PHE A 391 -22.37 10.31 -27.84
N LEU A 392 -23.52 9.67 -28.08
CA LEU A 392 -24.25 9.87 -29.34
C LEU A 392 -24.75 11.31 -29.49
N ASN A 393 -25.24 11.93 -28.42
CA ASN A 393 -25.63 13.33 -28.42
C ASN A 393 -24.42 14.24 -28.69
N MET A 394 -23.28 13.94 -28.08
CA MET A 394 -22.04 14.68 -28.32
C MET A 394 -21.56 14.59 -29.77
N GLN A 395 -21.61 13.41 -30.40
CA GLN A 395 -21.33 13.23 -31.83
C GLN A 395 -22.29 14.03 -32.72
N LEU A 396 -23.56 14.17 -32.31
CA LEU A 396 -24.54 14.96 -33.04
C LEU A 396 -24.18 16.45 -33.00
N TYR A 397 -23.76 16.95 -31.84
CA TYR A 397 -23.34 18.35 -31.67
C TYR A 397 -22.01 18.65 -32.38
N GLU A 398 -21.08 17.70 -32.42
CA GLU A 398 -19.81 17.82 -33.15
C GLU A 398 -20.05 18.10 -34.65
N LYS A 399 -20.99 17.39 -35.29
CA LYS A 399 -21.34 17.62 -36.71
C LYS A 399 -21.93 19.00 -37.01
N ALA A 400 -22.41 19.72 -36.00
CA ALA A 400 -22.88 21.09 -36.17
C ALA A 400 -21.72 22.09 -36.24
N LEU A 401 -20.53 21.72 -35.75
CA LEU A 401 -19.33 22.56 -35.77
C LEU A 401 -18.78 22.73 -37.19
N ASP A 402 -18.95 21.73 -38.06
CA ASP A 402 -18.59 21.77 -39.49
C ASP A 402 -19.15 23.01 -40.20
N LEU A 403 -20.30 23.54 -39.76
CA LEU A 403 -20.95 24.72 -40.34
C LEU A 403 -20.20 26.04 -40.05
N PHE A 404 -19.26 26.03 -39.11
CA PHE A 404 -18.57 27.22 -38.59
C PHE A 404 -17.05 27.16 -38.77
N GLU A 405 -16.52 26.18 -39.50
CA GLU A 405 -15.07 26.04 -39.72
C GLU A 405 -14.45 27.28 -40.39
N ASP A 406 -15.20 27.98 -41.24
CA ASP A 406 -14.71 29.17 -41.93
C ASP A 406 -14.37 30.34 -40.98
N ASP A 407 -15.00 30.40 -39.81
CA ASP A 407 -14.72 31.43 -38.79
C ASP A 407 -13.99 30.81 -37.60
N GLN A 408 -12.67 30.98 -37.62
CA GLN A 408 -11.76 30.45 -36.61
C GLN A 408 -12.13 30.89 -35.18
N SER A 409 -12.69 32.08 -35.00
CA SER A 409 -13.02 32.64 -33.68
C SER A 409 -14.30 32.02 -33.09
N THR A 410 -15.32 31.86 -33.92
CA THR A 410 -16.60 31.23 -33.55
C THR A 410 -16.44 29.72 -33.39
N SER A 411 -15.72 29.06 -34.29
CA SER A 411 -15.38 27.63 -34.18
C SER A 411 -14.74 27.32 -32.82
N VAL A 412 -13.66 28.01 -32.43
CA VAL A 412 -12.98 27.79 -31.14
C VAL A 412 -13.92 28.02 -29.95
N THR A 413 -14.84 28.98 -30.06
CA THR A 413 -15.81 29.28 -29.00
C THR A 413 -16.84 28.15 -28.84
N LEU A 414 -17.31 27.57 -29.95
CA LEU A 414 -18.25 26.45 -29.96
C LEU A 414 -17.59 25.16 -29.45
N HIS A 415 -16.38 24.81 -29.93
CA HIS A 415 -15.62 23.66 -29.42
C HIS A 415 -15.42 23.77 -27.90
N ARG A 416 -14.98 24.93 -27.41
CA ARG A 416 -14.79 25.17 -25.97
C ARG A 416 -16.09 25.05 -25.18
N HIS A 417 -17.21 25.51 -25.74
CA HIS A 417 -18.50 25.41 -25.07
C HIS A 417 -18.89 23.94 -24.88
N LEU A 418 -18.82 23.13 -25.94
CA LEU A 418 -19.12 21.69 -25.86
C LEU A 418 -18.19 20.94 -24.92
N LEU A 419 -16.88 21.30 -24.91
CA LEU A 419 -15.93 20.72 -23.97
C LEU A 419 -16.33 21.02 -22.52
N ARG A 420 -16.72 22.25 -22.22
CA ARG A 420 -17.08 22.68 -20.86
C ARG A 420 -18.44 22.19 -20.37
N THR A 421 -19.36 21.87 -21.28
CA THR A 421 -20.71 21.43 -20.93
C THR A 421 -20.86 19.92 -21.06
N VAL A 422 -20.94 19.41 -22.29
CA VAL A 422 -21.25 18.01 -22.57
C VAL A 422 -20.07 17.11 -22.26
N ALA A 423 -18.86 17.48 -22.72
CA ALA A 423 -17.68 16.64 -22.52
C ALA A 423 -17.28 16.54 -21.04
N THR A 424 -17.32 17.66 -20.30
CA THR A 424 -17.11 17.67 -18.83
C THR A 424 -18.08 16.75 -18.12
N SER A 425 -19.38 16.82 -18.45
CA SER A 425 -20.41 15.97 -17.82
C SER A 425 -20.16 14.48 -18.09
N ILE A 426 -19.78 14.12 -19.32
CA ILE A 426 -19.43 12.75 -19.69
C ILE A 426 -18.19 12.28 -18.93
N ALA A 427 -17.14 13.11 -18.87
CA ALA A 427 -15.92 12.78 -18.17
C ALA A 427 -16.15 12.62 -16.66
N ASP A 428 -16.93 13.50 -16.04
CA ASP A 428 -17.25 13.45 -14.61
C ASP A 428 -18.02 12.19 -14.26
N MET A 429 -19.03 11.85 -15.07
CA MET A 429 -19.75 10.58 -14.96
C MET A 429 -18.79 9.38 -15.06
N LEU A 430 -17.91 9.39 -16.06
CA LEU A 430 -16.96 8.30 -16.30
C LEU A 430 -15.97 8.15 -15.14
N PHE A 431 -15.31 9.22 -14.71
CA PHE A 431 -14.36 9.21 -13.60
C PHE A 431 -15.00 8.71 -12.31
N HIS A 432 -16.17 9.23 -11.96
CA HIS A 432 -16.86 8.83 -10.74
C HIS A 432 -17.22 7.35 -10.76
N ASN A 433 -17.79 6.82 -11.84
CA ASN A 433 -18.16 5.41 -11.91
C ASN A 433 -16.93 4.49 -11.97
N LEU A 434 -15.83 4.90 -12.62
CA LEU A 434 -14.58 4.14 -12.61
C LEU A 434 -13.93 4.11 -11.23
N ASP A 435 -13.99 5.21 -10.47
CA ASP A 435 -13.53 5.27 -9.08
C ASP A 435 -14.34 4.32 -8.19
N LEU A 436 -15.68 4.36 -8.29
CA LEU A 436 -16.56 3.42 -7.58
C LEU A 436 -16.25 1.97 -7.97
N HIS A 437 -16.05 1.69 -9.25
CA HIS A 437 -15.69 0.35 -9.72
C HIS A 437 -14.33 -0.11 -9.15
N ASN A 438 -13.34 0.78 -9.08
CA ASN A 438 -12.04 0.48 -8.49
C ASN A 438 -12.13 0.22 -6.97
N LYS A 439 -12.93 1.01 -6.24
CA LYS A 439 -13.21 0.81 -4.82
C LYS A 439 -13.89 -0.55 -4.56
N LEU A 440 -14.90 -0.91 -5.36
CA LEU A 440 -15.56 -2.21 -5.28
C LEU A 440 -14.60 -3.37 -5.58
N LYS A 441 -13.73 -3.20 -6.60
CA LYS A 441 -12.71 -4.19 -6.97
C LYS A 441 -11.68 -4.42 -5.87
N ASN A 442 -11.32 -3.38 -5.13
CA ASN A 442 -10.36 -3.44 -4.03
C ASN A 442 -10.99 -3.93 -2.70
N GLY A 443 -12.27 -4.30 -2.70
CA GLY A 443 -12.98 -4.79 -1.52
C GLY A 443 -13.32 -3.69 -0.52
N THR A 444 -13.40 -2.43 -0.94
CA THR A 444 -13.90 -1.34 -0.10
C THR A 444 -15.43 -1.36 -0.12
N GLN A 445 -16.06 -1.28 1.05
CA GLN A 445 -17.50 -1.06 1.11
C GLN A 445 -17.81 0.35 0.59
N VAL A 446 -18.59 0.39 -0.47
CA VAL A 446 -19.08 1.64 -1.05
C VAL A 446 -20.54 1.76 -0.63
N GLU A 447 -20.89 2.85 0.04
CA GLU A 447 -22.30 3.14 0.33
C GLU A 447 -23.08 3.16 -0.97
N ASP A 448 -24.23 2.48 -1.01
CA ASP A 448 -25.15 2.50 -2.13
C ASP A 448 -25.76 3.90 -2.22
N SER A 449 -25.00 4.86 -2.75
CA SER A 449 -25.45 6.20 -3.07
C SER A 449 -26.38 6.08 -4.27
N GLN A 450 -27.62 5.68 -4.00
CA GLN A 450 -28.69 5.72 -4.97
C GLN A 450 -28.85 7.16 -5.43
N ASN A 451 -28.68 7.37 -6.73
CA ASN A 451 -29.15 8.53 -7.47
C ASN A 451 -28.58 9.88 -7.00
N SER A 452 -27.32 10.17 -7.34
CA SER A 452 -26.89 11.55 -7.50
C SER A 452 -27.16 12.02 -8.92
N GLU A 453 -28.26 12.75 -9.09
CA GLU A 453 -28.48 13.62 -10.25
C GLU A 453 -27.38 14.69 -10.24
N SER A 454 -26.64 14.77 -11.35
CA SER A 454 -25.49 15.66 -11.61
C SER A 454 -24.22 15.38 -10.78
N ILE A 455 -23.36 14.50 -11.29
CA ILE A 455 -21.97 14.36 -10.85
C ILE A 455 -21.20 15.55 -11.45
N SER A 456 -20.70 16.45 -10.62
CA SER A 456 -19.83 17.57 -11.02
C SER A 456 -18.54 17.49 -10.24
N LEU A 457 -17.43 17.19 -10.91
CA LEU A 457 -16.12 17.08 -10.28
C LEU A 457 -15.31 18.36 -10.45
N SER A 458 -14.48 18.70 -9.47
CA SER A 458 -13.47 19.75 -9.65
C SER A 458 -12.29 19.25 -10.52
N PRO A 459 -11.53 20.14 -11.19
CA PRO A 459 -10.33 19.72 -11.93
C PRO A 459 -9.30 18.98 -11.08
N GLY A 460 -9.18 19.37 -9.80
CA GLY A 460 -8.32 18.70 -8.82
C GLY A 460 -8.79 17.28 -8.52
N GLU A 461 -10.10 17.09 -8.30
CA GLU A 461 -10.70 15.76 -8.08
C GLU A 461 -10.54 14.84 -9.29
N ARG A 462 -10.76 15.34 -10.52
CA ARG A 462 -10.55 14.55 -11.74
C ARG A 462 -9.11 14.03 -11.82
N THR A 463 -8.14 14.88 -11.49
CA THR A 463 -6.72 14.52 -11.51
C THR A 463 -6.37 13.52 -10.41
N ALA A 464 -6.97 13.67 -9.21
CA ALA A 464 -6.78 12.74 -8.11
C ALA A 464 -7.34 11.34 -8.45
N ILE A 465 -8.56 11.28 -8.98
CA ILE A 465 -9.19 10.04 -9.44
C ILE A 465 -8.38 9.42 -10.58
N ALA A 466 -7.95 10.21 -11.56
CA ALA A 466 -7.13 9.71 -12.67
C ALA A 466 -5.83 9.03 -12.17
N LYS A 467 -5.23 9.53 -11.08
CA LYS A 467 -4.03 8.92 -10.48
C LYS A 467 -4.31 7.71 -9.60
N SER A 468 -5.51 7.57 -9.05
CA SER A 468 -5.89 6.42 -8.21
C SER A 468 -6.28 5.17 -9.02
N LEU A 469 -6.56 5.33 -10.31
CA LEU A 469 -6.87 4.23 -11.22
C LEU A 469 -5.65 3.34 -11.53
N PRO A 470 -5.87 2.08 -11.96
CA PRO A 470 -4.78 1.19 -12.39
C PRO A 470 -3.88 1.81 -13.47
N GLU A 471 -2.60 1.46 -13.49
CA GLU A 471 -1.59 2.12 -14.35
C GLU A 471 -1.98 2.26 -15.83
N SER A 472 -2.66 1.26 -16.40
CA SER A 472 -3.10 1.29 -17.80
C SER A 472 -4.22 2.31 -18.04
N GLN A 473 -5.15 2.44 -17.08
CA GLN A 473 -6.26 3.40 -17.12
C GLN A 473 -5.80 4.81 -16.72
N SER A 474 -4.89 4.93 -15.76
CA SER A 474 -4.42 6.21 -15.22
C SER A 474 -3.82 7.12 -16.30
N LYS A 475 -2.99 6.58 -17.19
CA LYS A 475 -2.38 7.35 -18.29
C LYS A 475 -3.43 7.90 -19.26
N ARG A 476 -4.43 7.08 -19.61
CA ARG A 476 -5.51 7.48 -20.53
C ARG A 476 -6.48 8.46 -19.86
N ALA A 477 -6.74 8.27 -18.56
CA ALA A 477 -7.51 9.16 -17.73
C ALA A 477 -6.91 10.57 -17.67
N LEU A 478 -5.60 10.69 -17.46
CA LEU A 478 -4.91 11.98 -17.48
C LEU A 478 -4.98 12.66 -18.86
N ALA A 479 -4.86 11.90 -19.94
CA ALA A 479 -5.01 12.44 -21.30
C ALA A 479 -6.42 13.02 -21.55
N VAL A 480 -7.47 12.43 -20.97
CA VAL A 480 -8.84 12.98 -21.02
C VAL A 480 -8.92 14.29 -20.24
N VAL A 481 -8.32 14.36 -19.05
CA VAL A 481 -8.28 15.60 -18.25
C VAL A 481 -7.58 16.72 -19.00
N GLU A 482 -6.42 16.44 -19.62
CA GLU A 482 -5.70 17.41 -20.45
C GLU A 482 -6.51 17.85 -21.69
N ALA A 483 -7.20 16.90 -22.34
CA ALA A 483 -8.02 17.19 -23.51
C ALA A 483 -9.25 18.05 -23.19
N LEU A 484 -9.82 17.95 -22.00
CA LEU A 484 -10.92 18.82 -21.53
C LEU A 484 -10.48 20.28 -21.38
N GLU A 485 -9.24 20.53 -20.96
CA GLU A 485 -8.65 21.87 -20.88
C GLU A 485 -8.20 22.40 -22.26
N GLY A 486 -8.22 21.53 -23.27
CA GLY A 486 -7.92 21.83 -24.65
C GLY A 486 -8.87 22.84 -25.29
N LYS A 487 -8.62 23.11 -26.58
CA LYS A 487 -9.40 24.08 -27.37
C LYS A 487 -10.31 23.42 -28.41
N ARG A 488 -10.19 22.12 -28.62
CA ARG A 488 -10.68 21.38 -29.80
C ARG A 488 -11.23 20.02 -29.42
N MET A 489 -12.31 19.62 -30.10
CA MET A 489 -13.03 18.38 -29.79
C MET A 489 -12.31 17.15 -30.33
N GLU A 490 -11.54 17.34 -31.40
CA GLU A 490 -10.78 16.33 -32.12
C GLU A 490 -9.70 15.67 -31.25
N THR A 491 -9.20 16.36 -30.23
CA THR A 491 -8.27 15.80 -29.24
C THR A 491 -8.99 15.00 -28.15
N PHE A 492 -10.18 15.44 -27.76
CA PHE A 492 -10.94 14.83 -26.68
C PHE A 492 -11.62 13.53 -27.10
N MET A 493 -12.21 13.47 -28.31
CA MET A 493 -12.92 12.29 -28.79
C MET A 493 -12.07 11.00 -28.83
N PRO A 494 -10.81 11.03 -29.33
CA PRO A 494 -9.91 9.88 -29.25
C PRO A 494 -9.49 9.55 -27.82
N ALA A 495 -9.16 10.55 -26.99
CA ALA A 495 -8.75 10.32 -25.60
C ALA A 495 -9.87 9.66 -24.78
N LEU A 496 -11.12 10.10 -24.96
CA LEU A 496 -12.29 9.51 -24.32
C LEU A 496 -12.52 8.06 -24.80
N ARG A 497 -12.34 7.81 -26.10
CA ARG A 497 -12.45 6.46 -26.68
C ARG A 497 -11.40 5.51 -26.10
N ASP A 498 -10.16 5.96 -26.05
CA ASP A 498 -9.06 5.20 -25.50
C ASP A 498 -9.31 4.82 -24.03
N LEU A 499 -9.81 5.76 -23.21
CA LEU A 499 -10.15 5.49 -21.81
C LEU A 499 -11.34 4.53 -21.67
N ALA A 500 -12.38 4.70 -22.49
CA ALA A 500 -13.55 3.83 -22.48
C ALA A 500 -13.17 2.38 -22.85
N GLU A 501 -12.38 2.20 -23.91
CA GLU A 501 -11.92 0.88 -24.38
C GLU A 501 -11.04 0.18 -23.33
N GLU A 502 -10.13 0.89 -22.69
CA GLU A 502 -9.30 0.37 -21.58
C GLU A 502 -10.12 0.03 -20.33
N SER A 503 -11.30 0.64 -20.20
CA SER A 503 -12.26 0.35 -19.12
C SER A 503 -13.24 -0.77 -19.48
N GLY A 504 -13.12 -1.37 -20.66
CA GLY A 504 -14.03 -2.42 -21.15
C GLY A 504 -15.39 -1.89 -21.61
N LEU A 505 -15.54 -0.58 -21.78
CA LEU A 505 -16.73 0.07 -22.30
C LEU A 505 -16.62 0.23 -23.82
N PHE A 506 -17.74 0.13 -24.53
CA PHE A 506 -17.77 0.39 -25.97
C PHE A 506 -18.40 1.74 -26.25
N LEU A 507 -17.86 2.50 -27.21
CA LEU A 507 -18.47 3.76 -27.64
C LEU A 507 -19.20 3.57 -28.95
N LYS A 508 -20.53 3.63 -28.92
CA LYS A 508 -21.37 3.53 -30.11
C LYS A 508 -21.07 4.65 -31.11
N LYS A 509 -21.02 4.28 -32.40
CA LYS A 509 -20.83 5.25 -33.49
C LYS A 509 -22.19 5.71 -34.02
N LEU A 510 -22.29 6.99 -34.35
CA LEU A 510 -23.48 7.59 -34.95
C LEU A 510 -23.64 7.15 -36.42
N ASP A 511 -24.59 6.24 -36.67
CA ASP A 511 -25.00 5.86 -38.02
C ASP A 511 -26.09 6.80 -38.58
N LYS A 512 -26.32 6.79 -39.90
CA LYS A 512 -27.29 7.68 -40.57
C LYS A 512 -28.73 7.48 -40.09
N LYS A 513 -29.10 6.29 -39.61
CA LYS A 513 -30.46 5.98 -39.14
C LYS A 513 -30.65 6.52 -37.72
N LEU A 514 -29.69 6.26 -36.83
CA LEU A 514 -29.65 6.77 -35.46
C LEU A 514 -29.58 8.29 -35.45
N GLU A 515 -28.78 8.90 -36.32
CA GLU A 515 -28.71 10.35 -36.47
C GLU A 515 -30.08 10.96 -36.78
N ARG A 516 -30.82 10.38 -37.75
CA ARG A 516 -32.18 10.83 -38.07
C ARG A 516 -33.14 10.65 -36.90
N THR A 517 -33.06 9.51 -36.20
CA THR A 517 -33.92 9.25 -35.03
C THR A 517 -33.61 10.20 -33.88
N LEU A 518 -32.35 10.45 -33.56
CA LEU A 518 -31.92 11.36 -32.51
C LEU A 518 -32.26 12.81 -32.84
N LEU A 519 -32.07 13.25 -34.08
CA LEU A 519 -32.49 14.59 -34.52
C LEU A 519 -34.00 14.77 -34.41
N HIS A 520 -34.79 13.76 -34.76
CA HIS A 520 -36.24 13.82 -34.61
C HIS A 520 -36.66 13.92 -33.14
N SER A 521 -36.05 13.11 -32.26
CA SER A 521 -36.28 13.17 -30.82
C SER A 521 -35.87 14.53 -30.25
N TYR A 522 -34.66 14.99 -30.56
CA TYR A 522 -34.13 16.27 -30.11
C TYR A 522 -34.98 17.44 -30.60
N ARG A 523 -35.46 17.41 -31.85
CA ARG A 523 -36.42 18.39 -32.38
C ARG A 523 -37.71 18.40 -31.56
N LYS A 524 -38.28 17.24 -31.27
CA LYS A 524 -39.53 17.11 -30.50
C LYS A 524 -39.35 17.66 -29.08
N ASP A 525 -38.28 17.29 -28.40
CA ASP A 525 -37.98 17.73 -27.04
C ASP A 525 -37.71 19.24 -27.00
N LEU A 526 -36.91 19.75 -27.94
CA LEU A 526 -36.62 21.18 -28.04
C LEU A 526 -37.86 22.00 -28.40
N THR A 527 -38.77 21.47 -29.22
CA THR A 527 -40.08 22.10 -29.51
C THR A 527 -40.94 22.22 -28.25
N SER A 528 -40.96 21.17 -27.41
CA SER A 528 -41.64 21.19 -26.13
C SER A 528 -41.01 22.20 -25.17
N GLN A 529 -39.67 22.22 -25.08
CA GLN A 529 -38.93 23.19 -24.27
C GLN A 529 -39.19 24.64 -24.71
N VAL A 530 -39.17 24.93 -26.01
CA VAL A 530 -39.47 26.28 -26.56
C VAL A 530 -40.90 26.70 -26.23
N SER A 531 -41.85 25.77 -26.25
CA SER A 531 -43.25 26.06 -25.92
C SER A 531 -43.41 26.41 -24.44
N ALA A 532 -42.77 25.65 -23.55
CA ALA A 532 -42.85 25.81 -22.10
C ALA A 532 -41.96 26.93 -21.53
N GLU A 533 -40.92 27.37 -22.25
CA GLU A 533 -39.97 28.37 -21.76
C GLU A 533 -40.63 29.73 -21.54
N THR A 534 -40.41 30.30 -20.36
CA THR A 534 -40.93 31.60 -19.94
C THR A 534 -39.85 32.67 -19.86
N ASP A 535 -38.56 32.29 -19.83
CA ASP A 535 -37.46 33.24 -19.80
C ASP A 535 -37.05 33.69 -21.22
N PRO A 536 -37.10 35.00 -21.55
CA PRO A 536 -36.70 35.50 -22.86
C PRO A 536 -35.23 35.25 -23.20
N VAL A 537 -34.33 35.24 -22.20
CA VAL A 537 -32.89 35.05 -22.44
C VAL A 537 -32.57 33.59 -22.80
N SER A 538 -33.17 32.64 -22.07
CA SER A 538 -33.01 31.20 -22.30
C SER A 538 -33.78 30.71 -23.54
N LEU A 539 -34.82 31.42 -23.97
CA LEU A 539 -35.59 31.10 -25.17
C LEU A 539 -34.78 31.26 -26.46
N LEU A 540 -33.98 32.32 -26.58
CA LEU A 540 -33.25 32.65 -27.81
C LEU A 540 -32.30 31.52 -28.27
N PRO A 541 -31.39 30.98 -27.43
CA PRO A 541 -30.55 29.86 -27.81
C PRO A 541 -31.37 28.64 -28.26
N LYS A 542 -32.46 28.32 -27.56
CA LYS A 542 -33.32 27.17 -27.88
C LYS A 542 -34.01 27.32 -29.24
N VAL A 543 -34.50 28.52 -29.53
CA VAL A 543 -35.12 28.86 -30.83
C VAL A 543 -34.08 28.77 -31.95
N VAL A 544 -32.88 29.32 -31.76
CA VAL A 544 -31.80 29.25 -32.75
C VAL A 544 -31.39 27.80 -33.00
N SER A 545 -31.18 27.01 -31.94
CA SER A 545 -30.91 25.57 -32.06
C SER A 545 -32.00 24.83 -32.84
N LEU A 546 -33.28 25.15 -32.63
CA LEU A 546 -34.40 24.51 -33.32
C LEU A 546 -34.47 24.91 -34.80
N LEU A 547 -34.17 26.16 -35.14
CA LEU A 547 -34.03 26.62 -36.53
C LEU A 547 -32.88 25.92 -37.26
N TYR A 548 -31.74 25.71 -36.60
CA TYR A 548 -30.61 24.96 -37.16
C TYR A 548 -30.98 23.50 -37.49
N ILE A 549 -31.81 22.87 -36.66
CA ILE A 549 -32.32 21.53 -36.97
C ILE A 549 -33.26 21.57 -38.19
N GLN A 550 -34.16 22.56 -38.27
CA GLN A 550 -35.13 22.66 -39.36
C GLN A 550 -34.48 22.98 -40.71
N VAL A 551 -33.48 23.87 -40.73
CA VAL A 551 -32.85 24.36 -41.97
C VAL A 551 -31.67 23.49 -42.39
N HIS A 552 -30.79 23.14 -41.45
CA HIS A 552 -29.53 22.46 -41.75
C HIS A 552 -29.52 20.98 -41.34
N SER A 553 -30.57 20.48 -40.69
CA SER A 553 -30.59 19.13 -40.10
C SER A 553 -29.39 18.88 -39.15
N ARG A 554 -28.96 19.91 -38.41
CA ARG A 554 -27.86 19.86 -37.44
C ARG A 554 -28.34 20.31 -36.06
N ALA A 555 -27.92 19.62 -35.01
CA ALA A 555 -28.20 20.03 -33.63
C ALA A 555 -27.11 20.98 -33.15
N LEU A 556 -27.37 22.28 -33.13
CA LEU A 556 -26.41 23.27 -32.68
C LEU A 556 -26.58 23.53 -31.17
N GLN A 557 -25.51 23.42 -30.41
CA GLN A 557 -25.45 23.93 -29.03
C GLN A 557 -24.44 25.08 -28.98
N ALA A 558 -24.94 26.31 -28.89
CA ALA A 558 -24.12 27.51 -28.97
C ALA A 558 -24.16 28.33 -27.66
N PRO A 559 -23.02 28.83 -27.16
CA PRO A 559 -23.00 29.81 -26.08
C PRO A 559 -23.49 31.16 -26.59
N GLY A 560 -24.00 32.01 -25.69
CA GLY A 560 -24.54 33.34 -26.04
C GLY A 560 -23.67 34.19 -26.97
N ARG A 561 -22.34 34.10 -26.84
CA ARG A 561 -21.37 34.84 -27.66
C ARG A 561 -21.31 34.40 -29.13
N ALA A 562 -21.68 33.16 -29.42
CA ALA A 562 -21.69 32.61 -30.78
C ALA A 562 -23.08 32.69 -31.45
N ILE A 563 -24.12 33.04 -30.68
CA ILE A 563 -25.51 33.09 -31.19
C ILE A 563 -25.66 34.19 -32.24
N SER A 564 -25.00 35.34 -32.10
CA SER A 564 -25.04 36.41 -33.10
C SER A 564 -24.55 35.93 -34.47
N VAL A 565 -23.41 35.24 -34.50
CA VAL A 565 -22.83 34.67 -35.73
C VAL A 565 -23.74 33.57 -36.27
N ALA A 566 -24.29 32.72 -35.40
CA ALA A 566 -25.25 31.70 -35.80
C ALA A 566 -26.52 32.30 -36.44
N VAL A 567 -27.04 33.42 -35.92
CA VAL A 567 -28.18 34.14 -36.52
C VAL A 567 -27.81 34.70 -37.88
N THR A 568 -26.64 35.33 -38.05
CA THR A 568 -26.23 35.88 -39.36
C THR A 568 -26.13 34.82 -40.47
N ARG A 569 -25.72 33.59 -40.13
CA ARG A 569 -25.64 32.46 -41.07
C ARG A 569 -27.01 31.93 -41.51
N LEU A 570 -28.08 32.25 -40.78
CA LEU A 570 -29.45 31.87 -41.16
C LEU A 570 -30.10 32.85 -42.16
N LYS A 571 -29.45 33.98 -42.48
CA LYS A 571 -30.00 35.04 -43.34
C LYS A 571 -30.45 34.53 -44.71
N ASP A 572 -29.65 33.69 -45.35
CA ASP A 572 -29.92 33.22 -46.72
C ASP A 572 -30.94 32.07 -46.78
N LYS A 573 -31.45 31.62 -45.62
CA LYS A 573 -32.34 30.46 -45.49
C LYS A 573 -33.67 30.76 -44.79
N LEU A 574 -33.85 31.98 -44.30
CA LEU A 574 -35.06 32.45 -43.64
C LEU A 574 -35.71 33.57 -44.46
N ASP A 575 -37.03 33.71 -44.34
CA ASP A 575 -37.75 34.85 -44.91
C ASP A 575 -37.28 36.17 -44.27
N ASP A 576 -37.25 37.27 -45.03
CA ASP A 576 -36.78 38.57 -44.56
C ASP A 576 -37.52 39.07 -43.30
N SER A 577 -38.81 38.74 -43.18
CA SER A 577 -39.62 39.05 -42.00
C SER A 577 -39.21 38.22 -40.78
N ALA A 578 -38.94 36.94 -40.96
CA ALA A 578 -38.50 36.02 -39.91
C ALA A 578 -37.08 36.37 -39.42
N TYR A 579 -36.18 36.68 -40.35
CA TYR A 579 -34.82 37.11 -40.05
C TYR A 579 -34.79 38.42 -39.25
N LYS A 580 -35.65 39.39 -39.61
CA LYS A 580 -35.77 40.65 -38.87
C LYS A 580 -36.23 40.44 -37.43
N ILE A 581 -37.26 39.62 -37.21
CA ILE A 581 -37.75 39.29 -35.86
C ILE A 581 -36.64 38.64 -35.02
N LEU A 582 -35.90 37.69 -35.60
CA LEU A 582 -34.80 37.01 -34.91
C LEU A 582 -33.64 37.97 -34.57
N THR A 583 -33.29 38.87 -35.48
CA THR A 583 -32.20 39.84 -35.31
C THR A 583 -32.56 40.93 -34.29
N ASP A 584 -33.80 41.44 -34.33
CA ASP A 584 -34.31 42.43 -33.38
C ASP A 584 -34.34 41.85 -31.96
N PHE A 585 -34.81 40.60 -31.82
CA PHE A 585 -34.81 39.89 -30.54
C PHE A 585 -33.39 39.65 -30.02
N GLN A 586 -32.48 39.15 -30.87
CA GLN A 586 -31.09 38.93 -30.50
C GLN A 586 -30.38 40.21 -30.07
N THR A 587 -30.61 41.33 -30.77
CA THR A 587 -30.06 42.64 -30.41
C THR A 587 -30.59 43.11 -29.06
N ALA A 588 -31.91 42.98 -28.84
CA ALA A 588 -32.55 43.30 -27.57
C ALA A 588 -31.99 42.44 -26.41
N THR A 589 -31.79 41.13 -26.61
CA THR A 589 -31.20 40.23 -25.61
C THR A 589 -29.76 40.62 -25.28
N VAL A 590 -28.92 40.95 -26.27
CA VAL A 590 -27.55 41.41 -26.04
C VAL A 590 -27.54 42.74 -25.27
N THR A 591 -28.43 43.68 -25.60
CA THR A 591 -28.53 44.94 -24.84
C THR A 591 -28.99 44.71 -23.40
N LEU A 592 -29.92 43.79 -23.15
CA LEU A 592 -30.35 43.43 -21.80
C LEU A 592 -29.19 42.84 -20.99
N LEU A 593 -28.45 41.88 -21.56
CA LEU A 593 -27.29 41.28 -20.89
C LEU A 593 -26.16 42.29 -20.62
N ALA A 594 -25.94 43.23 -21.54
CA ALA A 594 -24.97 44.30 -21.34
C ALA A 594 -25.38 45.23 -20.20
N LEU A 595 -26.66 45.63 -20.12
CA LEU A 595 -27.19 46.44 -19.03
C LEU A 595 -27.09 45.73 -17.68
N ILE A 596 -27.41 44.42 -17.63
CA ILE A 596 -27.27 43.60 -16.42
C ILE A 596 -25.80 43.54 -15.98
N SER A 597 -24.86 43.38 -16.91
CA SER A 597 -23.43 43.34 -16.57
C SER A 597 -22.88 44.69 -16.10
N ALA A 598 -23.44 45.80 -16.57
CA ALA A 598 -23.03 47.16 -16.18
C ALA A 598 -23.64 47.60 -14.84
N ALA A 599 -24.82 47.07 -14.48
CA ALA A 599 -25.52 47.39 -13.22
C ALA A 599 -24.91 46.73 -11.97
N ALA A 600 -23.95 45.80 -12.12
CA ALA A 600 -23.28 45.13 -11.00
C ALA A 600 -22.27 46.02 -10.24
N GLY A 601 -22.08 47.29 -10.65
CA GLY A 601 -21.29 48.30 -9.95
C GLY A 601 -22.12 49.56 -9.60
N ASP A 602 -22.42 49.72 -8.31
CA ASP A 602 -22.75 50.95 -7.55
C ASP A 602 -23.80 52.01 -8.03
N GLU A 603 -24.59 51.80 -9.09
CA GLU A 603 -25.66 52.76 -9.48
C GLU A 603 -27.02 52.05 -9.70
N ALA A 604 -27.79 51.84 -8.63
CA ALA A 604 -28.89 50.85 -8.59
C ALA A 604 -30.28 51.31 -9.09
N ASP A 605 -30.62 52.61 -9.10
CA ASP A 605 -32.03 53.01 -9.37
C ASP A 605 -32.35 53.22 -10.85
N CYS A 606 -31.58 54.02 -11.61
CA CYS A 606 -31.89 54.26 -13.04
C CYS A 606 -31.52 53.09 -13.98
N SER A 607 -30.65 52.18 -13.53
CA SER A 607 -30.24 51.00 -14.29
C SER A 607 -31.28 49.88 -14.21
N SER A 608 -31.95 49.74 -13.05
CA SER A 608 -33.00 48.74 -12.80
C SER A 608 -34.24 48.95 -13.69
N ASP A 609 -34.75 50.18 -13.78
CA ASP A 609 -35.92 50.51 -14.62
C ASP A 609 -35.66 50.23 -16.11
N ARG A 610 -34.43 50.49 -16.58
CA ARG A 610 -34.02 50.20 -17.97
C ARG A 610 -33.91 48.69 -18.23
N ILE A 611 -33.48 47.91 -17.23
CA ILE A 611 -33.43 46.45 -17.31
C ILE A 611 -34.85 45.87 -17.36
N LEU A 612 -35.75 46.33 -16.49
CA LEU A 612 -37.15 45.90 -16.45
C LEU A 612 -37.87 46.23 -17.76
N SER A 613 -37.79 47.47 -18.23
CA SER A 613 -38.40 47.90 -19.50
C SER A 613 -37.91 47.08 -20.70
N LYS A 614 -36.62 46.72 -20.73
CA LYS A 614 -36.06 45.87 -21.80
C LYS A 614 -36.46 44.40 -21.67
N LYS A 615 -36.66 43.90 -20.45
CA LYS A 615 -37.18 42.55 -20.21
C LYS A 615 -38.65 42.45 -20.65
N GLU A 616 -39.49 43.41 -20.31
CA GLU A 616 -40.90 43.48 -20.75
C GLU A 616 -41.01 43.56 -22.29
N LEU A 617 -40.13 44.32 -22.94
CA LEU A 617 -40.05 44.37 -24.40
C LEU A 617 -39.77 42.98 -25.01
N LEU A 618 -38.82 42.24 -24.42
CA LEU A 618 -38.48 40.90 -24.88
C LEU A 618 -39.64 39.92 -24.62
N GLU A 619 -40.29 39.98 -23.46
CA GLU A 619 -41.47 39.18 -23.13
C GLU A 619 -42.61 39.42 -24.13
N GLY A 620 -42.85 40.67 -24.53
CA GLY A 620 -43.81 41.02 -25.58
C GLY A 620 -43.46 40.46 -26.97
N GLN A 621 -42.18 40.22 -27.25
CA GLN A 621 -41.70 39.65 -28.52
C GLN A 621 -41.59 38.12 -28.51
N MET A 622 -41.67 37.46 -27.35
CA MET A 622 -41.58 35.99 -27.24
C MET A 622 -42.63 35.25 -28.08
N PRO A 623 -43.92 35.67 -28.16
CA PRO A 623 -44.91 34.98 -28.98
C PRO A 623 -44.55 35.00 -30.47
N ALA A 624 -44.03 36.13 -30.96
CA ALA A 624 -43.57 36.26 -32.34
C ALA A 624 -42.37 35.35 -32.62
N LEU A 625 -41.41 35.27 -31.68
CA LEU A 625 -40.24 34.39 -31.79
C LEU A 625 -40.64 32.91 -31.75
N LYS A 626 -41.57 32.51 -30.86
CA LYS A 626 -42.10 31.14 -30.79
C LYS A 626 -42.85 30.77 -32.08
N ALA A 627 -43.62 31.70 -32.65
CA ALA A 627 -44.37 31.48 -33.89
C ALA A 627 -43.46 31.15 -35.08
N LEU A 628 -42.22 31.67 -35.13
CA LEU A 628 -41.26 31.38 -36.20
C LEU A 628 -40.96 29.88 -36.32
N VAL A 629 -40.95 29.16 -35.20
CA VAL A 629 -40.49 27.77 -35.16
C VAL A 629 -41.63 26.77 -34.95
N LEU A 630 -42.73 27.23 -34.35
CA LEU A 630 -43.96 26.45 -34.14
C LEU A 630 -44.93 26.54 -35.33
N GLY A 631 -44.87 27.61 -36.14
CA GLY A 631 -45.73 27.79 -37.32
C GLY A 631 -45.24 27.05 -38.57
N SER A 632 -43.94 26.74 -38.66
CA SER A 632 -43.34 26.04 -39.80
C SER A 632 -43.62 24.53 -39.83
N SER A 633 -44.19 23.95 -38.76
CA SER A 633 -44.52 22.53 -38.70
C SER A 633 -45.71 22.10 -39.56
N GLY A 634 -46.38 23.03 -40.25
CA GLY A 634 -47.53 22.74 -41.13
C GLY A 634 -47.23 22.55 -42.61
N SER A 635 -45.99 22.77 -43.10
CA SER A 635 -45.73 22.91 -44.54
C SER A 635 -44.78 21.89 -45.18
N GLN A 636 -44.47 20.76 -44.56
CA GLN A 636 -43.81 19.64 -45.26
C GLN A 636 -44.35 18.30 -44.74
N ALA A 637 -45.37 17.79 -45.44
CA ALA A 637 -45.76 16.38 -45.45
C ALA A 637 -45.11 15.70 -46.67
#